data_AF-A0A8I6RDE2-F1
#
_entry.id   AF-A0A8I6RDE2-F1
#
_cell.length_a   1.000
_cell.length_b   1.000
_cell.length_c   1.000
_cell.angle_alpha   90.00
_cell.angle_beta   90.00
_cell.angle_gamma   90.00
#
_symmetry.space_group_name_H-M   'P 1'
#
loop_
_entity.id
_entity.type
_entity.pdbx_description
1 polymer ?
#
loop_
_entity_poly.entity_id
_entity_poly.type
_entity_poly.pdbx_seq_one_letter_code
_entity_poly.pdbx_strand_id
1 'polypeptide(L)'
;MMHGISRWKASIFTEFLLLLAAIGVDGTLTYLGCFREQTKENRLFKGDHKDFNNILSPQICANYCEQRGFKFIGLQYSYECFCSNTRPTFHLSAYENECNMQCAGNVHDICGGGLRLSVYESDNAVAGVTTLTADNSRYVGCFKEISAATRLLPNEQKNFVGDLTVEKCISHCLSKGFDYAGTQYGFECFCSQERPSFKRSANEETCNKPCDGNKHQICGGNWRLSVYETTEQARNPVSSNYIGCFYDSNLNRLLVNAYKDFDGKLTPEACVSFCYRGGYRYAGVQHKSNCYCGSEVPLSNKRSQETECDLPCPGDGSIYCGGSARSSVYYTEITDYSEDDRLLGCYKDSDKNRILSGERLVFNENNTPRLCMNTCLSLNYKFSGVQYGNECYCGNRRPPRDLEVAERDCLTPCPGDKRKKCGGGWRLLVFEVPDVNTEYPRPNERPVLVAQTTQKPTTQRATQRTTQRTTTKAPATQKTTKRNTYRPTTRQPNRETSTKPPTKYTTYKPTLLNNKPDSQSNANCVTSLTIVNGKSVCKGDLIFKENFDESLSKEKWAHEILMPWLPDYEFIVLRKGSANSYVEYGKFHVKPTLQDDEFIRKGKLELYGCTRVPSTLECERQAAAFNILPPVESARITTKYSFSFKYGKVNVRAKLPLGDWIIPEIWLEPKRKVYGPSYTSGRIRIAMARGNRNLQFDGQEIGNSHLESGVLMGIGNNIRGRTITRQKSDGWYRNFHNYTVIWSPDELIFLVDGEQQESILRYGSTLAELVGFDENSAKIWKSGSRIAPFDQEFYLSFGLSVGGMRDFPDNSISSGKVKPWKNSDVKAMANFWESRHDWKSSWEEEKAKLQIEHIRVYAL
;
A
#
# COMPACT_ATOMS: atom_id res chain seq x y z
N MET A 1 34.40 -71.57 39.81
CA MET A 1 35.01 -71.16 38.54
C MET A 1 33.87 -70.78 37.59
N MET A 2 33.76 -69.52 37.20
CA MET A 2 34.28 -68.99 35.93
C MET A 2 33.73 -69.70 34.68
N HIS A 3 32.62 -69.19 34.13
CA HIS A 3 32.33 -68.87 32.71
C HIS A 3 30.83 -68.47 32.60
N GLY A 4 30.46 -67.47 31.78
CA GLY A 4 29.03 -67.27 31.43
C GLY A 4 28.45 -65.87 31.20
N ILE A 5 29.16 -64.75 31.41
CA ILE A 5 28.56 -63.39 31.24
C ILE A 5 29.41 -62.47 30.35
N SER A 6 29.28 -62.61 29.02
CA SER A 6 29.92 -61.67 28.06
C SER A 6 29.12 -61.37 26.79
N ARG A 7 28.16 -62.21 26.36
CA ARG A 7 27.43 -62.02 25.09
C ARG A 7 26.20 -61.10 25.13
N TRP A 8 25.61 -60.85 26.31
CA TRP A 8 24.37 -60.06 26.41
C TRP A 8 24.53 -58.53 26.34
N LYS A 9 25.73 -57.99 26.56
CA LYS A 9 25.96 -56.53 26.52
C LYS A 9 26.26 -55.97 25.12
N ALA A 10 26.59 -56.82 24.14
CA ALA A 10 26.91 -56.38 22.78
C ALA A 10 25.65 -56.11 21.94
N SER A 11 24.70 -57.07 21.90
CA SER A 11 23.48 -56.97 21.06
C SER A 11 22.64 -55.73 21.42
N ILE A 12 22.42 -55.51 22.71
CA ILE A 12 21.61 -54.39 23.21
C ILE A 12 22.17 -53.04 22.77
N PHE A 13 23.50 -52.86 22.72
CA PHE A 13 24.10 -51.60 22.27
C PHE A 13 23.90 -51.35 20.77
N THR A 14 24.00 -52.38 19.93
CA THR A 14 23.70 -52.26 18.49
C THR A 14 22.20 -52.06 18.21
N GLU A 15 21.31 -52.71 18.96
CA GLU A 15 19.87 -52.50 18.83
C GLU A 15 19.44 -51.10 19.32
N PHE A 16 20.06 -50.57 20.38
CA PHE A 16 19.78 -49.20 20.84
C PHE A 16 20.22 -48.13 19.83
N LEU A 17 21.37 -48.31 19.15
CA LEU A 17 21.77 -47.40 18.06
C LEU A 17 20.86 -47.53 16.83
N LEU A 18 20.36 -48.73 16.52
CA LEU A 18 19.42 -48.93 15.41
C LEU A 18 18.01 -48.38 15.73
N LEU A 19 17.53 -48.46 16.98
CA LEU A 19 16.31 -47.77 17.38
C LEU A 19 16.46 -46.24 17.37
N LEU A 20 17.62 -45.70 17.76
CA LEU A 20 17.88 -44.26 17.64
C LEU A 20 18.01 -43.78 16.19
N ALA A 21 18.35 -44.66 15.25
CA ALA A 21 18.24 -44.39 13.81
C ALA A 21 16.80 -44.54 13.27
N ALA A 22 15.89 -45.19 14.01
CA ALA A 22 14.49 -45.38 13.64
C ALA A 22 13.55 -44.30 14.22
N ILE A 23 14.02 -43.47 15.18
CA ILE A 23 13.33 -42.25 15.59
C ILE A 23 13.83 -41.09 14.72
N GLY A 24 13.42 -41.13 13.44
CA GLY A 24 13.56 -40.01 12.53
C GLY A 24 12.67 -38.85 12.99
N VAL A 25 13.24 -37.89 13.71
CA VAL A 25 12.59 -36.60 13.98
C VAL A 25 12.76 -35.76 12.71
N ASP A 26 11.90 -36.00 11.73
CA ASP A 26 11.91 -35.37 10.40
C ASP A 26 11.68 -33.84 10.49
N GLY A 27 12.74 -33.12 10.84
CA GLY A 27 12.78 -31.68 10.89
C GLY A 27 12.74 -31.08 9.49
N THR A 28 11.88 -30.10 9.27
CA THR A 28 11.85 -29.37 8.00
C THR A 28 13.04 -28.41 7.89
N LEU A 29 13.80 -28.57 6.80
CA LEU A 29 14.80 -27.60 6.36
C LEU A 29 14.19 -26.63 5.34
N THR A 30 14.07 -25.36 5.73
CA THR A 30 13.60 -24.29 4.86
C THR A 30 14.81 -23.65 4.17
N TYR A 31 14.98 -23.87 2.87
CA TYR A 31 15.99 -23.16 2.07
C TYR A 31 15.69 -21.66 2.05
N LEU A 32 16.67 -20.84 2.45
CA LEU A 32 16.56 -19.39 2.55
C LEU A 32 17.11 -18.65 1.32
N GLY A 33 17.77 -19.36 0.41
CA GLY A 33 18.40 -18.82 -0.79
C GLY A 33 19.93 -18.94 -0.81
N CYS A 34 20.51 -18.45 -1.90
CA CYS A 34 21.95 -18.37 -2.10
C CYS A 34 22.50 -17.05 -1.56
N PHE A 35 23.59 -17.08 -0.79
CA PHE A 35 24.20 -15.90 -0.19
C PHE A 35 25.69 -15.75 -0.55
N ARG A 36 26.18 -14.50 -0.55
CA ARG A 36 27.56 -14.14 -0.85
C ARG A 36 28.43 -14.19 0.42
N GLU A 37 29.37 -15.13 0.44
CA GLU A 37 30.48 -15.12 1.38
C GLU A 37 31.41 -13.94 1.04
N GLN A 38 31.92 -13.21 2.05
CA GLN A 38 32.80 -12.06 1.78
C GLN A 38 34.26 -12.47 1.67
N THR A 39 34.85 -13.01 2.75
CA THR A 39 36.22 -13.54 2.80
C THR A 39 36.30 -14.69 3.81
N LYS A 40 37.42 -15.44 3.84
CA LYS A 40 37.67 -16.43 4.91
C LYS A 40 37.77 -15.80 6.32
N GLU A 41 38.09 -14.51 6.39
CA GLU A 41 38.27 -13.75 7.64
C GLU A 41 36.95 -13.11 8.13
N ASN A 42 36.02 -12.82 7.23
CA ASN A 42 34.66 -12.37 7.55
C ASN A 42 33.62 -13.31 6.92
N ARG A 43 33.62 -14.56 7.37
CA ARG A 43 32.56 -15.54 7.02
C ARG A 43 31.19 -15.06 7.52
N LEU A 44 30.17 -15.29 6.71
CA LEU A 44 28.76 -14.97 6.93
C LEU A 44 28.18 -15.76 8.12
N PHE A 45 28.66 -16.99 8.29
CA PHE A 45 28.32 -17.88 9.39
C PHE A 45 29.44 -17.87 10.43
N LYS A 46 29.09 -17.62 11.69
CA LYS A 46 30.04 -17.39 12.79
C LYS A 46 29.84 -18.34 13.98
N GLY A 47 29.14 -19.45 13.78
CA GLY A 47 29.06 -20.57 14.72
C GLY A 47 30.11 -21.65 14.43
N ASP A 48 29.75 -22.92 14.66
CA ASP A 48 30.58 -24.09 14.34
C ASP A 48 30.68 -24.32 12.81
N HIS A 49 31.66 -25.09 12.35
CA HIS A 49 31.83 -25.52 10.96
C HIS A 49 32.55 -26.87 10.88
N LYS A 50 32.34 -27.62 9.80
CA LYS A 50 32.99 -28.93 9.58
C LYS A 50 32.95 -29.34 8.11
N ASP A 51 33.96 -30.07 7.68
CA ASP A 51 34.01 -30.67 6.34
C ASP A 51 33.48 -32.11 6.34
N PHE A 52 32.66 -32.44 5.33
CA PHE A 52 31.97 -33.73 5.17
C PHE A 52 32.26 -34.35 3.80
N ASN A 53 33.53 -34.69 3.59
CA ASN A 53 34.05 -35.31 2.36
C ASN A 53 33.19 -36.50 1.90
N ASN A 54 32.74 -36.47 0.65
CA ASN A 54 31.93 -37.50 -0.03
C ASN A 54 30.56 -37.82 0.61
N ILE A 55 30.13 -37.11 1.66
CA ILE A 55 28.87 -37.39 2.37
C ILE A 55 28.04 -36.14 2.72
N LEU A 56 28.48 -34.91 2.40
CA LEU A 56 27.68 -33.72 2.71
C LEU A 56 26.32 -33.76 2.00
N SER A 57 25.26 -33.45 2.75
CA SER A 57 23.94 -33.05 2.28
C SER A 57 23.37 -31.99 3.23
N PRO A 58 22.30 -31.27 2.86
CA PRO A 58 21.66 -30.30 3.75
C PRO A 58 21.26 -30.92 5.10
N GLN A 59 20.71 -32.14 5.09
CA GLN A 59 20.30 -32.84 6.31
C GLN A 59 21.50 -33.28 7.18
N ILE A 60 22.60 -33.71 6.56
CA ILE A 60 23.80 -34.13 7.31
C ILE A 60 24.47 -32.93 8.00
N CYS A 61 24.44 -31.75 7.37
CA CYS A 61 24.88 -30.51 8.01
C CYS A 61 23.90 -30.00 9.08
N ALA A 62 22.59 -30.10 8.83
CA ALA A 62 21.56 -29.77 9.82
C ALA A 62 21.70 -30.60 11.10
N ASN A 63 21.78 -31.92 10.98
CA ASN A 63 21.98 -32.83 12.11
C ASN A 63 23.27 -32.49 12.88
N TYR A 64 24.31 -31.97 12.22
CA TYR A 64 25.54 -31.49 12.88
C TYR A 64 25.31 -30.20 13.67
N CYS A 65 24.66 -29.21 13.07
CA CYS A 65 24.38 -27.89 13.65
C CYS A 65 23.33 -27.94 14.78
N GLU A 66 22.27 -28.72 14.62
CA GLU A 66 21.19 -28.91 15.60
C GLU A 66 21.72 -29.50 16.91
N GLN A 67 22.61 -30.51 16.84
CA GLN A 67 23.31 -31.10 17.99
C GLN A 67 24.19 -30.11 18.76
N ARG A 68 24.39 -28.90 18.22
CA ARG A 68 25.19 -27.81 18.80
C ARG A 68 24.35 -26.56 19.12
N GLY A 69 23.03 -26.64 18.95
CA GLY A 69 22.12 -25.53 19.22
C GLY A 69 22.19 -24.40 18.19
N PHE A 70 22.56 -24.69 16.94
CA PHE A 70 22.55 -23.71 15.83
C PHE A 70 21.35 -23.91 14.90
N LYS A 71 20.55 -22.85 14.70
CA LYS A 71 19.32 -22.88 13.88
C LYS A 71 19.57 -22.79 12.37
N PHE A 72 20.61 -22.10 11.95
CA PHE A 72 20.92 -21.87 10.55
C PHE A 72 22.07 -22.75 10.08
N ILE A 73 21.91 -23.25 8.86
CA ILE A 73 22.78 -24.16 8.15
C ILE A 73 23.31 -23.44 6.90
N GLY A 74 24.59 -23.56 6.60
CA GLY A 74 25.21 -23.03 5.39
C GLY A 74 26.08 -24.08 4.72
N LEU A 75 25.96 -24.25 3.40
CA LEU A 75 26.70 -25.25 2.63
C LEU A 75 27.56 -24.56 1.57
N GLN A 76 28.83 -24.97 1.42
CA GLN A 76 29.76 -24.42 0.44
C GLN A 76 30.66 -25.52 -0.17
N TYR A 77 31.19 -25.25 -1.37
CA TYR A 77 32.20 -26.09 -2.04
C TYR A 77 31.88 -27.60 -2.14
N SER A 78 30.60 -27.99 -2.22
CA SER A 78 30.15 -29.39 -2.20
C SER A 78 30.38 -30.18 -0.90
N TYR A 79 31.28 -29.77 0.00
CA TYR A 79 31.66 -30.53 1.20
C TYR A 79 31.84 -29.71 2.50
N GLU A 80 31.90 -28.38 2.46
CA GLU A 80 31.99 -27.55 3.67
C GLU A 80 30.60 -27.31 4.28
N CYS A 81 30.45 -27.52 5.59
CA CYS A 81 29.23 -27.27 6.38
C CYS A 81 29.48 -26.19 7.44
N PHE A 82 28.54 -25.24 7.57
CA PHE A 82 28.60 -24.10 8.48
C PHE A 82 27.33 -23.98 9.32
N CYS A 83 27.49 -23.56 10.57
CA CYS A 83 26.41 -23.37 11.53
C CYS A 83 26.32 -21.90 12.00
N SER A 84 25.11 -21.41 12.26
CA SER A 84 24.89 -20.06 12.80
C SER A 84 23.58 -19.99 13.59
N ASN A 85 23.47 -19.04 14.52
CA ASN A 85 22.19 -18.62 15.11
C ASN A 85 21.71 -17.27 14.57
N THR A 86 22.54 -16.57 13.81
CA THR A 86 22.18 -15.34 13.09
C THR A 86 21.80 -15.70 11.65
N ARG A 87 20.59 -15.30 11.24
CA ARG A 87 20.12 -15.45 9.86
C ARG A 87 20.84 -14.45 8.94
N PRO A 88 21.31 -14.84 7.74
CA PRO A 88 21.83 -13.90 6.75
C PRO A 88 20.83 -12.80 6.39
N THR A 89 21.33 -11.57 6.28
CA THR A 89 20.52 -10.44 5.82
C THR A 89 20.30 -10.52 4.31
N PHE A 90 19.11 -10.13 3.86
CA PHE A 90 18.72 -10.22 2.44
C PHE A 90 19.67 -9.45 1.50
N HIS A 91 20.32 -8.38 1.98
CA HIS A 91 21.31 -7.60 1.23
C HIS A 91 22.55 -8.40 0.79
N LEU A 92 22.77 -9.58 1.38
CA LEU A 92 23.87 -10.49 1.01
C LEU A 92 23.42 -11.63 0.08
N SER A 93 22.19 -11.61 -0.44
CA SER A 93 21.71 -12.58 -1.43
C SER A 93 22.54 -12.52 -2.72
N ALA A 94 22.92 -13.69 -3.23
CA ALA A 94 23.41 -13.86 -4.60
C ALA A 94 22.24 -14.16 -5.55
N TYR A 95 22.51 -14.26 -6.86
CA TYR A 95 21.57 -14.97 -7.74
C TYR A 95 21.66 -16.48 -7.46
N GLU A 96 20.54 -17.20 -7.50
CA GLU A 96 20.50 -18.64 -7.16
C GLU A 96 21.44 -19.49 -8.03
N ASN A 97 21.67 -19.11 -9.30
CA ASN A 97 22.62 -19.78 -10.19
C ASN A 97 24.11 -19.53 -9.86
N GLU A 98 24.41 -18.70 -8.84
CA GLU A 98 25.75 -18.60 -8.24
C GLU A 98 25.99 -19.73 -7.21
N CYS A 99 24.94 -20.33 -6.64
CA CYS A 99 25.01 -21.57 -5.87
C CYS A 99 24.76 -22.76 -6.80
N ASN A 100 25.81 -23.23 -7.46
CA ASN A 100 25.73 -24.20 -8.55
C ASN A 100 26.53 -25.49 -8.32
N MET A 101 27.08 -25.69 -7.12
CA MET A 101 27.84 -26.89 -6.76
C MET A 101 26.91 -27.95 -6.14
N GLN A 102 26.89 -29.15 -6.72
CA GLN A 102 26.13 -30.29 -6.20
C GLN A 102 26.73 -30.79 -4.88
N CYS A 103 25.90 -31.28 -3.96
CA CYS A 103 26.37 -31.84 -2.68
C CYS A 103 27.12 -33.17 -2.86
N ALA A 104 28.23 -33.34 -2.14
CA ALA A 104 29.10 -34.51 -2.31
C ALA A 104 28.45 -35.84 -1.89
N GLY A 105 27.46 -35.82 -0.99
CA GLY A 105 26.65 -36.97 -0.60
C GLY A 105 25.33 -37.15 -1.36
N ASN A 106 24.90 -36.15 -2.15
CA ASN A 106 23.71 -36.24 -2.99
C ASN A 106 23.79 -35.27 -4.19
N VAL A 107 23.91 -35.80 -5.40
CA VAL A 107 24.00 -35.01 -6.64
C VAL A 107 22.74 -34.20 -6.99
N HIS A 108 21.63 -34.44 -6.30
CA HIS A 108 20.39 -33.67 -6.46
C HIS A 108 20.26 -32.47 -5.52
N ASP A 109 21.08 -32.38 -4.47
CA ASP A 109 21.10 -31.24 -3.54
C ASP A 109 22.16 -30.21 -3.95
N ILE A 110 21.96 -28.94 -3.56
CA ILE A 110 22.88 -27.82 -3.84
C ILE A 110 23.65 -27.47 -2.56
N CYS A 111 24.99 -27.51 -2.64
CA CYS A 111 25.91 -27.19 -1.56
C CYS A 111 26.77 -25.96 -1.91
N GLY A 112 26.09 -24.85 -2.19
CA GLY A 112 26.70 -23.54 -2.40
C GLY A 112 27.45 -23.41 -3.73
N GLY A 113 28.56 -22.67 -3.68
CA GLY A 113 29.42 -22.34 -4.82
C GLY A 113 30.70 -21.64 -4.38
N GLY A 114 31.50 -21.13 -5.32
CA GLY A 114 32.74 -20.42 -5.00
C GLY A 114 32.46 -19.10 -4.27
N LEU A 115 32.77 -19.04 -2.96
CA LEU A 115 32.33 -17.96 -2.04
C LEU A 115 30.81 -17.77 -2.05
N ARG A 116 30.03 -18.85 -2.19
CA ARG A 116 28.57 -18.82 -2.20
C ARG A 116 28.02 -19.88 -1.26
N LEU A 117 27.14 -19.45 -0.37
CA LEU A 117 26.60 -20.26 0.70
C LEU A 117 25.13 -20.57 0.40
N SER A 118 24.81 -21.85 0.19
CA SER A 118 23.41 -22.31 0.16
C SER A 118 22.92 -22.41 1.60
N VAL A 119 21.94 -21.58 1.98
CA VAL A 119 21.54 -21.41 3.38
C VAL A 119 20.18 -22.02 3.66
N TYR A 120 20.05 -22.70 4.79
CA TYR A 120 18.82 -23.32 5.27
C TYR A 120 18.55 -22.93 6.73
N GLU A 121 17.29 -22.92 7.12
CA GLU A 121 16.81 -22.77 8.50
C GLU A 121 16.18 -24.10 8.94
N SER A 122 16.57 -24.63 10.10
CA SER A 122 15.97 -25.84 10.68
C SER A 122 14.92 -25.50 11.72
N ASP A 123 13.77 -26.16 11.65
CA ASP A 123 12.71 -26.04 12.65
C ASP A 123 12.94 -26.93 13.89
N ASN A 124 13.89 -27.90 13.83
CA ASN A 124 14.27 -28.76 14.96
C ASN A 124 15.16 -28.07 16.01
N ALA A 125 15.81 -26.96 15.65
CA ALA A 125 16.76 -26.30 16.53
C ALA A 125 16.06 -25.59 17.70
N VAL A 126 16.03 -26.24 18.86
CA VAL A 126 15.63 -25.64 20.13
C VAL A 126 16.58 -24.47 20.42
N ALA A 127 16.09 -23.25 20.22
CA ALA A 127 16.88 -22.05 20.40
C ALA A 127 17.40 -21.96 21.85
N GLY A 128 18.71 -22.00 22.01
CA GLY A 128 19.34 -21.73 23.30
C GLY A 128 18.96 -20.34 23.77
N VAL A 129 18.39 -20.23 24.98
CA VAL A 129 17.81 -18.98 25.48
C VAL A 129 18.92 -17.96 25.76
N THR A 130 19.20 -17.11 24.79
CA THR A 130 19.94 -15.86 25.01
C THR A 130 19.09 -14.93 25.86
N THR A 131 19.52 -14.72 27.11
CA THR A 131 18.89 -13.74 28.01
C THR A 131 19.11 -12.33 27.47
N LEU A 132 18.05 -11.72 26.94
CA LEU A 132 18.03 -10.30 26.56
C LEU A 132 18.25 -9.45 27.83
N THR A 133 19.33 -8.67 27.85
CA THR A 133 19.55 -7.58 28.82
C THR A 133 18.85 -6.30 28.33
N ALA A 134 18.59 -5.34 29.22
CA ALA A 134 18.02 -4.05 28.82
C ALA A 134 18.85 -3.33 27.74
N ASP A 135 20.18 -3.47 27.75
CA ASP A 135 21.09 -2.87 26.75
C ASP A 135 21.03 -3.57 25.37
N ASN A 136 20.57 -4.82 25.30
CA ASN A 136 20.35 -5.56 24.04
C ASN A 136 18.87 -5.59 23.62
N SER A 137 17.95 -5.07 24.43
CA SER A 137 16.53 -5.02 24.09
C SER A 137 16.22 -3.85 23.16
N ARG A 138 15.68 -4.13 21.97
CA ARG A 138 15.30 -3.09 21.00
C ARG A 138 14.19 -2.20 21.56
N TYR A 139 14.58 -1.03 22.04
CA TYR A 139 13.68 -0.01 22.53
C TYR A 139 12.94 0.67 21.37
N VAL A 140 11.62 0.54 21.36
CA VAL A 140 10.72 0.98 20.28
C VAL A 140 10.32 2.46 20.42
N GLY A 141 10.55 3.06 21.60
CA GLY A 141 10.29 4.46 21.92
C GLY A 141 9.29 4.67 23.07
N CYS A 142 9.10 5.93 23.46
CA CYS A 142 8.14 6.34 24.49
C CYS A 142 6.78 6.66 23.87
N PHE A 143 5.69 6.14 24.46
CA PHE A 143 4.32 6.34 23.97
C PHE A 143 3.38 6.93 25.05
N LYS A 144 2.45 7.79 24.64
CA LYS A 144 1.41 8.40 25.48
C LYS A 144 0.15 7.54 25.46
N GLU A 145 -0.18 6.96 26.61
CA GLU A 145 -1.50 6.40 26.85
C GLU A 145 -2.56 7.51 27.05
N ILE A 146 -3.85 7.14 26.87
CA ILE A 146 -4.98 8.07 26.95
C ILE A 146 -5.99 7.65 28.02
N SER A 147 -6.32 6.36 28.11
CA SER A 147 -7.24 5.84 29.13
C SER A 147 -7.03 4.35 29.36
N ALA A 148 -7.43 3.84 30.53
CA ALA A 148 -7.41 2.41 30.82
C ALA A 148 -8.36 1.59 29.92
N ALA A 149 -9.36 2.23 29.29
CA ALA A 149 -10.26 1.59 28.34
C ALA A 149 -9.67 1.47 26.92
N THR A 150 -8.50 2.08 26.66
CA THR A 150 -7.83 2.12 25.35
C THR A 150 -6.30 2.01 25.52
N ARG A 151 -5.86 0.98 26.25
CA ARG A 151 -4.43 0.63 26.41
C ARG A 151 -3.74 0.43 25.05
N LEU A 152 -2.48 0.84 24.95
CA LEU A 152 -1.73 0.75 23.69
C LEU A 152 -1.20 -0.66 23.38
N LEU A 153 -0.93 -1.45 24.42
CA LEU A 153 -0.62 -2.87 24.36
C LEU A 153 -1.79 -3.62 25.05
N PRO A 154 -2.80 -4.11 24.29
CA PRO A 154 -4.07 -4.52 24.88
C PRO A 154 -4.20 -6.04 25.13
N ASN A 155 -3.18 -6.86 24.84
CA ASN A 155 -3.35 -8.32 24.80
C ASN A 155 -3.14 -9.03 26.15
N GLU A 156 -2.23 -8.55 26.99
CA GLU A 156 -1.95 -9.07 28.35
C GLU A 156 -1.44 -7.92 29.22
N GLN A 157 -1.79 -7.89 30.51
CA GLN A 157 -1.21 -7.00 31.52
C GLN A 157 -0.78 -7.82 32.74
N LYS A 158 0.42 -7.54 33.27
CA LYS A 158 0.89 -8.07 34.56
C LYS A 158 1.66 -7.00 35.32
N ASN A 159 1.37 -6.85 36.61
CA ASN A 159 2.10 -5.92 37.48
C ASN A 159 3.16 -6.67 38.29
N PHE A 160 4.38 -6.13 38.35
CA PHE A 160 5.54 -6.68 39.07
C PHE A 160 5.96 -5.67 40.16
N VAL A 161 5.06 -5.41 41.11
CA VAL A 161 5.23 -4.42 42.19
C VAL A 161 6.50 -4.72 42.98
N GLY A 162 7.40 -3.74 43.11
CA GLY A 162 8.68 -3.90 43.83
C GLY A 162 9.76 -4.72 43.11
N ASP A 163 9.46 -5.33 41.95
CA ASP A 163 10.35 -6.33 41.33
C ASP A 163 10.54 -6.17 39.80
N LEU A 164 9.82 -5.26 39.13
CA LEU A 164 9.90 -5.09 37.67
C LEU A 164 11.31 -4.72 37.19
N THR A 165 11.77 -5.38 36.13
CA THR A 165 12.85 -4.91 35.26
C THR A 165 12.37 -4.96 33.81
N VAL A 166 13.07 -4.29 32.89
CA VAL A 166 12.77 -4.33 31.45
C VAL A 166 12.81 -5.77 30.94
N GLU A 167 13.84 -6.53 31.32
CA GLU A 167 14.02 -7.93 30.94
C GLU A 167 12.86 -8.81 31.43
N LYS A 168 12.37 -8.61 32.66
CA LYS A 168 11.24 -9.39 33.20
C LYS A 168 9.95 -9.14 32.44
N CYS A 169 9.71 -7.92 31.97
CA CYS A 169 8.54 -7.62 31.13
C CYS A 169 8.67 -8.29 29.74
N ILE A 170 9.83 -8.14 29.10
CA ILE A 170 10.15 -8.76 27.82
C ILE A 170 10.02 -10.28 27.88
N SER A 171 10.68 -10.94 28.84
CA SER A 171 10.62 -12.40 29.02
C SER A 171 9.20 -12.89 29.32
N HIS A 172 8.39 -12.10 30.04
CA HIS A 172 6.99 -12.44 30.28
C HIS A 172 6.15 -12.38 28.99
N CYS A 173 6.24 -11.29 28.22
CA CYS A 173 5.52 -11.16 26.96
C CYS A 173 5.97 -12.19 25.92
N LEU A 174 7.28 -12.48 25.86
CA LEU A 174 7.86 -13.55 25.05
C LEU A 174 7.29 -14.92 25.43
N SER A 175 7.22 -15.25 26.73
CA SER A 175 6.64 -16.52 27.22
C SER A 175 5.14 -16.69 26.90
N LYS A 176 4.49 -15.63 26.42
CA LYS A 176 3.09 -15.59 25.97
C LYS A 176 2.94 -15.49 24.45
N GLY A 177 4.03 -15.42 23.69
CA GLY A 177 4.03 -15.34 22.22
C GLY A 177 3.81 -13.94 21.65
N PHE A 178 3.88 -12.88 22.46
CA PHE A 178 3.67 -11.50 22.02
C PHE A 178 4.96 -10.84 21.55
N ASP A 179 4.93 -10.21 20.37
CA ASP A 179 6.09 -9.54 19.72
C ASP A 179 6.56 -8.28 20.46
N TYR A 180 5.69 -7.65 21.26
CA TYR A 180 5.97 -6.39 21.95
C TYR A 180 5.68 -6.47 23.44
N ALA A 181 6.58 -5.89 24.23
CA ALA A 181 6.44 -5.63 25.65
C ALA A 181 6.41 -4.11 25.92
N GLY A 182 5.77 -3.67 26.99
CA GLY A 182 5.77 -2.27 27.38
C GLY A 182 5.69 -2.09 28.89
N THR A 183 6.56 -1.24 29.42
CA THR A 183 6.67 -0.97 30.85
C THR A 183 6.16 0.44 31.18
N GLN A 184 5.49 0.57 32.32
CA GLN A 184 4.83 1.80 32.73
C GLN A 184 4.84 1.98 34.25
N TYR A 185 4.92 3.24 34.68
CA TYR A 185 4.84 3.67 36.07
C TYR A 185 5.77 2.95 37.06
N GLY A 186 6.87 2.36 36.58
CA GLY A 186 7.86 1.64 37.40
C GLY A 186 7.54 0.15 37.67
N PHE A 187 6.28 -0.28 37.61
CA PHE A 187 5.87 -1.66 37.94
C PHE A 187 4.82 -2.32 37.03
N GLU A 188 4.12 -1.57 36.16
CA GLU A 188 3.16 -2.16 35.21
C GLU A 188 3.92 -2.72 33.98
N CYS A 189 3.55 -3.92 33.54
CA CYS A 189 4.00 -4.52 32.28
C CYS A 189 2.78 -4.90 31.41
N PHE A 190 2.87 -4.61 30.11
CA PHE A 190 1.86 -4.87 29.10
C PHE A 190 2.48 -5.62 27.93
N CYS A 191 1.68 -6.40 27.20
CA CYS A 191 2.11 -7.13 26.01
C CYS A 191 1.16 -6.92 24.83
N SER A 192 1.68 -7.02 23.60
CA SER A 192 0.88 -7.00 22.37
C SER A 192 1.52 -7.76 21.22
N GLN A 193 0.69 -8.28 20.32
CA GLN A 193 1.14 -8.70 18.99
C GLN A 193 1.34 -7.51 18.03
N GLU A 194 0.55 -6.44 18.20
CA GLU A 194 0.60 -5.27 17.33
C GLU A 194 1.39 -4.12 17.97
N ARG A 195 2.28 -3.50 17.19
CA ARG A 195 3.10 -2.36 17.61
C ARG A 195 2.24 -1.09 17.74
N PRO A 196 2.44 -0.27 18.79
CA PRO A 196 1.86 1.07 18.86
C PRO A 196 2.21 1.95 17.65
N SER A 197 1.21 2.62 17.09
CA SER A 197 1.42 3.59 16.01
C SER A 197 2.24 4.79 16.50
N PHE A 198 3.14 5.31 15.66
CA PHE A 198 3.93 6.52 15.93
C PHE A 198 3.06 7.75 16.27
N LYS A 199 1.78 7.76 15.85
CA LYS A 199 0.72 8.71 16.25
C LYS A 199 0.47 8.78 17.76
N ARG A 200 1.01 7.84 18.54
CA ARG A 200 0.94 7.78 20.00
C ARG A 200 2.28 8.04 20.68
N SER A 201 3.34 8.39 19.95
CA SER A 201 4.63 8.71 20.55
C SER A 201 4.54 9.91 21.51
N ALA A 202 5.26 9.85 22.62
CA ALA A 202 5.42 10.89 23.63
C ALA A 202 6.83 11.48 23.54
N ASN A 203 7.15 12.54 24.26
CA ASN A 203 8.55 12.92 24.46
C ASN A 203 9.24 11.85 25.34
N GLU A 204 10.42 11.36 24.92
CA GLU A 204 11.23 10.37 25.64
C GLU A 204 11.50 10.81 27.08
N GLU A 205 11.72 12.10 27.31
CA GLU A 205 11.93 12.70 28.65
C GLU A 205 10.74 12.51 29.61
N THR A 206 9.57 12.08 29.10
CA THR A 206 8.40 11.73 29.92
C THR A 206 8.27 10.25 30.26
N CYS A 207 9.03 9.37 29.56
CA CYS A 207 9.35 8.03 30.05
C CYS A 207 10.55 8.17 30.99
N ASN A 208 10.27 8.43 32.27
CA ASN A 208 11.26 8.83 33.28
C ASN A 208 10.99 8.24 34.68
N LYS A 209 10.25 7.13 34.77
CA LYS A 209 10.07 6.39 36.02
C LYS A 209 11.09 5.25 36.08
N PRO A 210 11.99 5.21 37.08
CA PRO A 210 12.87 4.06 37.27
C PRO A 210 12.06 2.78 37.48
N CYS A 211 12.55 1.66 36.97
CA CYS A 211 11.94 0.34 37.23
C CYS A 211 12.00 -0.01 38.73
N ASP A 212 11.11 -0.89 39.19
CA ASP A 212 11.04 -1.24 40.60
C ASP A 212 12.17 -2.16 41.08
N GLY A 213 12.44 -3.25 40.35
CA GLY A 213 13.54 -4.16 40.60
C GLY A 213 14.92 -3.68 40.12
N ASN A 214 14.99 -2.62 39.29
CA ASN A 214 16.26 -2.01 38.90
C ASN A 214 16.15 -0.49 38.69
N LYS A 215 16.67 0.28 39.66
CA LYS A 215 16.58 1.76 39.64
C LYS A 215 17.49 2.46 38.61
N HIS A 216 18.34 1.72 37.89
CA HIS A 216 19.13 2.23 36.76
C HIS A 216 18.40 2.12 35.42
N GLN A 217 17.35 1.30 35.33
CA GLN A 217 16.51 1.16 34.14
C GLN A 217 15.29 2.09 34.21
N ILE A 218 14.73 2.44 33.05
CA ILE A 218 13.48 3.20 32.92
C ILE A 218 12.33 2.25 32.56
N CYS A 219 11.23 2.35 33.30
CA CYS A 219 9.98 1.61 33.07
C CYS A 219 8.81 2.58 32.84
N GLY A 220 8.86 3.28 31.69
CA GLY A 220 7.83 4.23 31.25
C GLY A 220 7.67 5.44 32.17
N GLY A 221 6.43 5.85 32.40
CA GLY A 221 6.10 7.06 33.14
C GLY A 221 4.61 7.16 33.51
N ASN A 222 4.18 8.35 33.98
CA ASN A 222 2.77 8.59 34.31
C ASN A 222 1.93 8.72 33.02
N TRP A 223 1.11 7.70 32.74
CA TRP A 223 0.47 7.48 31.43
C TRP A 223 1.49 7.53 30.28
N ARG A 224 2.68 6.94 30.50
CA ARG A 224 3.71 6.76 29.48
C ARG A 224 4.21 5.32 29.50
N LEU A 225 4.29 4.75 28.31
CA LEU A 225 4.68 3.37 28.07
C LEU A 225 6.03 3.37 27.34
N SER A 226 7.07 2.83 27.97
CA SER A 226 8.33 2.49 27.30
C SER A 226 8.14 1.15 26.62
N VAL A 227 8.24 1.09 25.29
CA VAL A 227 7.91 -0.12 24.50
C VAL A 227 9.19 -0.77 23.97
N TYR A 228 9.20 -2.10 23.90
CA TYR A 228 10.34 -2.94 23.52
C TYR A 228 9.88 -4.09 22.61
N GLU A 229 10.74 -4.54 21.69
CA GLU A 229 10.54 -5.80 20.97
C GLU A 229 10.92 -7.00 21.86
N THR A 230 10.24 -8.14 21.73
CA THR A 230 10.48 -9.32 22.58
C THR A 230 11.40 -10.37 21.95
N THR A 231 11.66 -10.29 20.64
CA THR A 231 12.57 -11.17 19.90
C THR A 231 13.30 -10.39 18.81
N GLU A 232 14.44 -10.91 18.35
CA GLU A 232 15.06 -10.41 17.10
C GLU A 232 14.17 -10.59 15.86
N GLN A 233 13.16 -11.47 15.94
CA GLN A 233 12.21 -11.80 14.87
C GLN A 233 10.95 -10.91 14.83
N ALA A 234 10.76 -10.03 15.82
CA ALA A 234 9.80 -8.94 15.70
C ALA A 234 10.11 -8.20 14.39
N ARG A 235 9.11 -8.09 13.50
CA ARG A 235 9.34 -7.64 12.12
C ARG A 235 9.70 -6.15 12.11
N ASN A 236 11.01 -5.83 12.21
CA ASN A 236 11.53 -4.46 12.31
C ASN A 236 10.78 -3.54 11.34
N PRO A 237 9.87 -2.67 11.84
CA PRO A 237 8.95 -1.94 10.98
C PRO A 237 9.62 -0.72 10.34
N VAL A 238 10.78 -0.31 10.85
CA VAL A 238 11.63 0.73 10.26
C VAL A 238 12.19 0.30 8.90
N SER A 239 12.39 -1.00 8.66
CA SER A 239 12.67 -1.53 7.32
C SER A 239 11.55 -1.20 6.32
N SER A 240 10.29 -1.18 6.74
CA SER A 240 9.15 -0.89 5.84
C SER A 240 8.96 0.60 5.52
N ASN A 241 9.53 1.48 6.34
CA ASN A 241 9.59 2.92 6.11
C ASN A 241 10.93 3.37 5.50
N TYR A 242 11.89 2.46 5.27
CA TYR A 242 13.21 2.81 4.73
C TYR A 242 13.13 3.17 3.24
N ILE A 243 13.72 4.31 2.88
CA ILE A 243 13.80 4.82 1.51
C ILE A 243 15.15 4.45 0.88
N GLY A 244 16.22 4.42 1.67
CA GLY A 244 17.56 3.96 1.26
C GLY A 244 18.70 4.90 1.66
N CYS A 245 19.90 4.57 1.20
CA CYS A 245 21.11 5.37 1.40
C CYS A 245 21.22 6.55 0.41
N PHE A 246 21.60 7.73 0.91
CA PHE A 246 21.80 8.94 0.11
C PHE A 246 23.08 9.71 0.48
N TYR A 247 23.72 10.34 -0.51
CA TYR A 247 24.75 11.35 -0.34
C TYR A 247 24.19 12.55 0.42
N ASP A 248 24.77 12.82 1.59
CA ASP A 248 24.34 13.87 2.50
C ASP A 248 25.55 14.43 3.24
N SER A 249 25.99 15.65 2.88
CA SER A 249 27.22 16.26 3.40
C SER A 249 26.98 17.67 3.91
N ASN A 250 27.89 18.18 4.75
CA ASN A 250 27.73 19.48 5.41
C ASN A 250 27.59 20.67 4.43
N LEU A 251 28.05 20.53 3.18
CA LEU A 251 27.92 21.53 2.11
C LEU A 251 26.66 21.35 1.24
N ASN A 252 25.98 20.19 1.32
CA ASN A 252 24.86 19.84 0.46
C ASN A 252 23.85 18.94 1.20
N ARG A 253 23.45 19.39 2.40
CA ARG A 253 22.57 18.67 3.33
C ARG A 253 21.29 18.21 2.62
N LEU A 254 20.89 16.96 2.85
CA LEU A 254 19.73 16.35 2.19
C LEU A 254 18.42 16.73 2.88
N LEU A 255 18.38 16.60 4.21
CA LEU A 255 17.23 16.93 5.05
C LEU A 255 17.57 18.16 5.89
N VAL A 256 16.92 19.28 5.59
CA VAL A 256 17.35 20.63 6.02
C VAL A 256 16.44 21.30 7.06
N ASN A 257 15.33 20.67 7.46
CA ASN A 257 14.28 21.36 8.21
C ASN A 257 14.47 21.27 9.74
N ALA A 258 15.01 20.18 10.27
CA ALA A 258 15.41 20.09 11.67
C ALA A 258 16.58 19.10 11.87
N TYR A 259 17.21 19.17 13.04
CA TYR A 259 18.35 18.34 13.44
C TYR A 259 18.26 18.01 14.93
N LYS A 260 18.75 16.83 15.32
CA LYS A 260 19.03 16.46 16.71
C LYS A 260 20.21 15.49 16.78
N ASP A 261 21.15 15.77 17.68
CA ASP A 261 22.11 14.77 18.17
C ASP A 261 21.43 13.90 19.25
N PHE A 262 21.67 12.59 19.20
CA PHE A 262 21.15 11.61 20.15
C PHE A 262 22.22 11.05 21.10
N ASP A 263 23.42 11.65 21.16
CA ASP A 263 24.45 11.42 22.19
C ASP A 263 24.75 9.92 22.42
N GLY A 264 25.11 9.23 21.33
CA GLY A 264 25.43 7.80 21.38
C GLY A 264 24.24 6.88 21.65
N LYS A 265 22.99 7.35 21.48
CA LYS A 265 21.75 6.55 21.66
C LYS A 265 20.82 6.60 20.44
N LEU A 266 21.37 6.92 19.26
CA LEU A 266 20.58 7.00 18.03
C LEU A 266 20.14 5.62 17.57
N THR A 267 18.86 5.53 17.19
CA THR A 267 18.33 4.52 16.27
C THR A 267 17.49 5.21 15.19
N PRO A 268 17.18 4.56 14.06
CA PRO A 268 16.27 5.12 13.06
C PRO A 268 14.86 5.35 13.60
N GLU A 269 14.36 4.49 14.50
CA GLU A 269 13.05 4.63 15.16
C GLU A 269 12.98 5.92 15.98
N ALA A 270 14.04 6.19 16.76
CA ALA A 270 14.15 7.39 17.59
C ALA A 270 14.19 8.67 16.72
N CYS A 271 14.90 8.61 15.59
CA CYS A 271 14.95 9.70 14.61
C CYS A 271 13.61 9.90 13.89
N VAL A 272 12.97 8.83 13.41
CA VAL A 272 11.63 8.84 12.81
C VAL A 272 10.59 9.42 13.78
N SER A 273 10.62 9.03 15.05
CA SER A 273 9.72 9.59 16.07
C SER A 273 10.00 11.08 16.34
N PHE A 274 11.26 11.51 16.39
CA PHE A 274 11.60 12.94 16.51
C PHE A 274 11.10 13.75 15.31
N CYS A 275 11.37 13.30 14.08
CA CYS A 275 10.91 13.99 12.88
C CYS A 275 9.37 13.96 12.73
N TYR A 276 8.71 12.87 13.14
CA TYR A 276 7.25 12.76 13.20
C TYR A 276 6.64 13.79 14.16
N ARG A 277 7.15 13.89 15.40
CA ARG A 277 6.72 14.90 16.38
C ARG A 277 6.99 16.33 15.88
N GLY A 278 8.05 16.51 15.09
CA GLY A 278 8.37 17.74 14.36
C GLY A 278 7.57 17.97 13.07
N GLY A 279 6.58 17.14 12.72
CA GLY A 279 5.73 17.32 11.53
C GLY A 279 6.43 17.09 10.17
N TYR A 280 7.68 16.62 10.18
CA TYR A 280 8.50 16.37 8.99
C TYR A 280 8.23 14.97 8.42
N ARG A 281 8.20 14.87 7.09
CA ARG A 281 7.84 13.63 6.35
C ARG A 281 8.97 12.62 6.27
N TYR A 282 10.20 13.09 6.42
CA TYR A 282 11.41 12.30 6.25
C TYR A 282 12.34 12.49 7.45
N ALA A 283 12.97 11.38 7.85
CA ALA A 283 13.99 11.29 8.88
C ALA A 283 15.25 10.68 8.27
N GLY A 284 16.42 11.17 8.63
CA GLY A 284 17.70 10.70 8.09
C GLY A 284 18.71 10.54 9.21
N VAL A 285 19.21 9.33 9.40
CA VAL A 285 20.28 9.03 10.37
C VAL A 285 21.64 8.97 9.67
N GLN A 286 22.63 9.59 10.30
CA GLN A 286 23.98 9.76 9.73
C GLN A 286 25.04 9.74 10.83
N HIS A 287 26.22 9.18 10.51
CA HIS A 287 27.44 9.33 11.31
C HIS A 287 27.20 9.01 12.80
N LYS A 288 26.54 7.88 13.05
CA LYS A 288 26.22 7.29 14.36
C LYS A 288 25.29 8.07 15.28
N SER A 289 25.42 9.39 15.47
CA SER A 289 24.61 10.15 16.46
C SER A 289 23.65 11.18 15.87
N ASN A 290 23.78 11.53 14.58
CA ASN A 290 23.00 12.60 13.98
C ASN A 290 21.66 12.12 13.40
N CYS A 291 20.58 12.79 13.79
CA CYS A 291 19.28 12.73 13.15
C CYS A 291 18.97 14.05 12.43
N TYR A 292 18.54 13.98 11.17
CA TYR A 292 18.06 15.10 10.36
C TYR A 292 16.62 14.88 9.91
N CYS A 293 15.85 15.95 9.74
CA CYS A 293 14.45 15.89 9.34
C CYS A 293 14.16 16.77 8.11
N GLY A 294 13.24 16.32 7.25
CA GLY A 294 12.83 17.05 6.05
C GLY A 294 11.36 16.92 5.70
N SER A 295 10.78 17.97 5.12
CA SER A 295 9.43 17.97 4.53
C SER A 295 9.44 17.64 3.03
N GLU A 296 10.54 17.94 2.34
CA GLU A 296 10.71 17.73 0.90
C GLU A 296 11.25 16.34 0.57
N VAL A 297 10.88 15.81 -0.61
CA VAL A 297 11.29 14.48 -1.06
C VAL A 297 12.82 14.40 -1.22
N PRO A 298 13.50 13.37 -0.69
CA PRO A 298 14.93 13.15 -0.93
C PRO A 298 15.25 13.05 -2.43
N LEU A 299 16.10 13.95 -2.94
CA LEU A 299 16.40 14.03 -4.37
C LEU A 299 17.01 12.71 -4.88
N SER A 300 16.37 12.08 -5.88
CA SER A 300 16.78 10.75 -6.36
C SER A 300 18.19 10.72 -6.97
N ASN A 301 18.69 11.85 -7.49
CA ASN A 301 20.08 11.98 -7.96
C ASN A 301 21.13 12.07 -6.83
N LYS A 302 20.72 12.18 -5.56
CA LYS A 302 21.58 12.03 -4.38
C LYS A 302 21.59 10.59 -3.84
N ARG A 303 20.83 9.63 -4.39
CA ARG A 303 20.87 8.24 -3.91
C ARG A 303 22.28 7.65 -4.09
N SER A 304 22.77 6.98 -3.06
CA SER A 304 24.05 6.28 -3.03
C SER A 304 23.86 4.76 -3.10
N GLN A 305 24.94 4.00 -3.23
CA GLN A 305 24.88 2.56 -3.04
C GLN A 305 24.58 2.26 -1.57
N GLU A 306 23.79 1.22 -1.33
CA GLU A 306 23.35 0.88 0.03
C GLU A 306 24.51 0.47 0.95
N THR A 307 25.58 -0.07 0.35
CA THR A 307 26.87 -0.38 0.97
C THR A 307 27.66 0.85 1.45
N GLU A 308 27.23 2.08 1.14
CA GLU A 308 27.84 3.31 1.64
C GLU A 308 27.20 3.80 2.96
N CYS A 309 26.11 3.17 3.40
CA CYS A 309 25.47 3.41 4.69
C CYS A 309 25.81 2.27 5.68
N ASP A 310 27.09 2.19 6.03
CA ASP A 310 27.76 1.06 6.69
C ASP A 310 28.04 1.26 8.19
N LEU A 311 27.71 2.43 8.77
CA LEU A 311 28.03 2.73 10.17
C LEU A 311 26.93 2.21 11.10
N PRO A 312 27.20 1.25 12.02
CA PRO A 312 26.18 0.73 12.93
C PRO A 312 25.67 1.80 13.90
N CYS A 313 24.38 1.71 14.23
CA CYS A 313 23.72 2.58 15.19
C CYS A 313 24.23 2.33 16.62
N PRO A 314 24.57 3.37 17.39
CA PRO A 314 24.94 3.22 18.81
C PRO A 314 23.82 2.67 19.70
N GLY A 315 22.55 2.94 19.38
CA GLY A 315 21.40 2.46 20.15
C GLY A 315 20.89 1.06 19.76
N ASP A 316 21.33 0.50 18.63
CA ASP A 316 21.13 -0.90 18.24
C ASP A 316 22.22 -1.28 17.21
N GLY A 317 23.23 -2.02 17.64
CA GLY A 317 24.35 -2.44 16.79
C GLY A 317 23.97 -3.40 15.65
N SER A 318 22.73 -3.91 15.61
CA SER A 318 22.22 -4.79 14.54
C SER A 318 21.69 -4.04 13.31
N ILE A 319 21.62 -2.70 13.37
CA ILE A 319 21.12 -1.83 12.28
C ILE A 319 22.08 -0.66 11.99
N TYR A 320 21.98 -0.07 10.79
CA TYR A 320 22.89 0.98 10.30
C TYR A 320 22.28 2.38 10.40
N CYS A 321 23.11 3.36 10.79
CA CYS A 321 22.77 4.77 10.99
C CYS A 321 23.51 5.66 9.99
N GLY A 322 23.28 5.42 8.69
CA GLY A 322 23.95 6.10 7.59
C GLY A 322 25.43 5.74 7.47
N GLY A 323 26.23 6.67 6.96
CA GLY A 323 27.64 6.43 6.64
C GLY A 323 28.47 7.70 6.53
N SER A 324 29.69 7.60 6.02
CA SER A 324 30.59 8.75 5.85
C SER A 324 30.06 9.71 4.78
N ALA A 325 29.53 10.85 5.22
CA ALA A 325 28.71 11.75 4.40
C ALA A 325 27.54 11.03 3.67
N ARG A 326 26.94 10.04 4.33
CA ARG A 326 25.72 9.37 3.88
C ARG A 326 24.65 9.39 4.96
N SER A 327 23.39 9.48 4.54
CA SER A 327 22.23 9.37 5.41
C SER A 327 21.39 8.18 4.98
N SER A 328 21.07 7.30 5.92
CA SER A 328 19.99 6.32 5.77
C SER A 328 18.68 7.06 6.01
N VAL A 329 17.83 7.16 4.98
CA VAL A 329 16.62 7.99 5.00
C VAL A 329 15.34 7.14 5.09
N TYR A 330 14.41 7.58 5.92
CA TYR A 330 13.17 6.91 6.30
C TYR A 330 11.98 7.85 6.15
N TYR A 331 10.80 7.29 5.84
CA TYR A 331 9.51 7.98 5.85
C TYR A 331 8.92 7.98 7.27
N THR A 332 8.25 9.06 7.66
CA THR A 332 7.67 9.23 9.01
C THR A 332 6.16 8.94 9.08
N GLU A 333 5.58 8.30 8.07
CA GLU A 333 4.14 8.06 7.92
C GLU A 333 3.27 9.33 7.74
N ILE A 334 3.87 10.53 7.65
CA ILE A 334 3.16 11.80 7.42
C ILE A 334 2.78 11.96 5.93
N THR A 335 1.47 11.79 5.68
CA THR A 335 0.82 11.77 4.36
C THR A 335 0.80 13.12 3.62
N ASP A 336 0.63 13.05 2.30
CA ASP A 336 0.67 14.21 1.41
C ASP A 336 -0.67 14.96 1.30
N TYR A 337 -1.07 15.63 2.39
CA TYR A 337 -2.18 16.58 2.33
C TYR A 337 -1.68 17.91 1.74
N SER A 338 -2.30 18.35 0.63
CA SER A 338 -2.02 19.68 0.05
C SER A 338 -2.73 20.78 0.82
N GLU A 339 -2.03 21.90 1.02
CA GLU A 339 -2.57 23.17 1.56
C GLU A 339 -3.62 23.79 0.64
N ASP A 340 -3.49 23.57 -0.66
CA ASP A 340 -4.00 24.50 -1.67
C ASP A 340 -5.53 24.39 -1.85
N ASP A 341 -6.14 23.26 -1.46
CA ASP A 341 -7.59 23.05 -1.33
C ASP A 341 -8.12 23.32 0.11
N ARG A 342 -7.26 23.74 1.05
CA ARG A 342 -7.56 23.77 2.50
C ARG A 342 -7.49 25.16 3.15
N LEU A 343 -7.03 26.17 2.42
CA LEU A 343 -6.98 27.54 2.89
C LEU A 343 -8.40 28.06 3.21
N LEU A 344 -8.61 28.50 4.45
CA LEU A 344 -9.84 29.14 4.91
C LEU A 344 -9.80 30.68 4.83
N GLY A 345 -8.65 31.27 4.49
CA GLY A 345 -8.45 32.71 4.34
C GLY A 345 -7.48 33.32 5.36
N CYS A 346 -7.37 34.65 5.31
CA CYS A 346 -6.55 35.46 6.21
C CYS A 346 -7.45 36.14 7.25
N TYR A 347 -7.08 36.13 8.53
CA TYR A 347 -7.92 36.65 9.60
C TYR A 347 -7.16 37.58 10.56
N LYS A 348 -7.86 38.59 11.10
CA LYS A 348 -7.35 39.55 12.07
C LYS A 348 -7.36 38.96 13.49
N ASP A 349 -6.22 38.44 13.92
CA ASP A 349 -6.03 37.87 15.27
C ASP A 349 -5.72 38.95 16.33
N SER A 350 -5.76 38.61 17.62
CA SER A 350 -5.37 39.53 18.70
C SER A 350 -4.90 38.81 19.98
N ASP A 351 -4.11 39.49 20.80
CA ASP A 351 -3.66 39.02 22.12
C ASP A 351 -4.83 38.64 23.05
N LYS A 352 -5.87 39.48 23.09
CA LYS A 352 -7.05 39.33 23.96
C LYS A 352 -8.08 38.33 23.43
N ASN A 353 -8.24 38.26 22.11
CA ASN A 353 -9.14 37.33 21.43
C ASN A 353 -8.34 36.57 20.36
N ARG A 354 -7.73 35.45 20.76
CA ARG A 354 -7.04 34.53 19.84
C ARG A 354 -8.05 33.69 19.07
N ILE A 355 -7.99 33.73 17.75
CA ILE A 355 -8.90 33.02 16.85
C ILE A 355 -8.75 31.50 17.00
N LEU A 356 -7.50 31.02 16.98
CA LEU A 356 -7.15 29.63 17.25
C LEU A 356 -6.55 29.55 18.66
N SER A 357 -7.41 29.21 19.61
CA SER A 357 -7.13 29.21 21.05
C SER A 357 -6.85 27.81 21.62
N GLY A 358 -6.25 26.93 20.81
CA GLY A 358 -5.67 25.66 21.25
C GLY A 358 -4.17 25.80 21.49
N GLU A 359 -3.36 24.91 20.90
CA GLU A 359 -1.91 24.97 21.03
C GLU A 359 -1.30 26.18 20.30
N ARG A 360 -0.23 26.77 20.86
CA ARG A 360 0.63 27.76 20.18
C ARG A 360 2.05 27.22 20.12
N LEU A 361 2.54 27.05 18.90
CA LEU A 361 3.86 26.51 18.56
C LEU A 361 4.69 27.60 17.87
N VAL A 362 6.02 27.51 17.97
CA VAL A 362 6.94 28.47 17.35
C VAL A 362 8.04 27.72 16.60
N PHE A 363 8.09 27.94 15.29
CA PHE A 363 8.92 27.22 14.31
C PHE A 363 9.90 28.21 13.63
N ASN A 364 10.85 28.73 14.41
CA ASN A 364 11.71 29.87 14.05
C ASN A 364 12.35 29.80 12.65
N GLU A 365 12.85 28.63 12.27
CA GLU A 365 13.66 28.46 11.05
C GLU A 365 12.91 27.73 9.93
N ASN A 366 11.79 27.08 10.25
CA ASN A 366 11.24 26.00 9.43
C ASN A 366 9.70 25.99 9.32
N ASN A 367 8.99 26.98 9.90
CA ASN A 367 7.54 27.10 9.78
C ASN A 367 7.10 27.08 8.31
N THR A 368 5.98 26.43 8.05
CA THR A 368 5.20 26.45 6.80
C THR A 368 3.73 26.14 7.16
N PRO A 369 2.74 26.50 6.31
CA PRO A 369 1.36 26.06 6.48
C PRO A 369 1.27 24.55 6.72
N ARG A 370 2.01 23.80 5.90
CA ARG A 370 2.11 22.35 5.91
C ARG A 370 2.62 21.77 7.23
N LEU A 371 3.72 22.32 7.74
CA LEU A 371 4.26 21.94 9.05
C LEU A 371 3.22 22.21 10.16
N CYS A 372 2.61 23.39 10.15
CA CYS A 372 1.60 23.76 11.13
C CYS A 372 0.35 22.85 11.04
N MET A 373 -0.17 22.59 9.84
CA MET A 373 -1.31 21.72 9.60
C MET A 373 -1.03 20.28 10.05
N ASN A 374 0.14 19.73 9.72
CA ASN A 374 0.53 18.39 10.15
C ASN A 374 0.74 18.28 11.67
N THR A 375 1.24 19.35 12.32
CA THR A 375 1.41 19.34 13.78
C THR A 375 0.08 19.53 14.50
N CYS A 376 -0.80 20.40 14.01
CA CYS A 376 -2.16 20.51 14.53
C CYS A 376 -2.97 19.20 14.30
N LEU A 377 -2.72 18.48 13.21
CA LEU A 377 -3.28 17.14 12.96
C LEU A 377 -2.79 16.11 13.99
N SER A 378 -1.48 16.05 14.27
CA SER A 378 -0.93 15.10 15.27
C SER A 378 -1.39 15.44 16.69
N LEU A 379 -1.69 16.71 16.96
CA LEU A 379 -2.31 17.21 18.19
C LEU A 379 -3.86 17.13 18.21
N ASN A 380 -4.49 16.55 17.18
CA ASN A 380 -5.94 16.35 17.08
C ASN A 380 -6.77 17.66 17.14
N TYR A 381 -6.31 18.71 16.44
CA TYR A 381 -7.04 19.96 16.22
C TYR A 381 -7.65 20.02 14.80
N LYS A 382 -8.85 20.60 14.66
CA LYS A 382 -9.56 20.75 13.37
C LYS A 382 -9.06 21.89 12.48
N PHE A 383 -8.35 22.86 13.04
CA PHE A 383 -7.82 24.03 12.33
C PHE A 383 -6.37 24.30 12.74
N SER A 384 -5.59 24.77 11.77
CA SER A 384 -4.22 25.25 11.94
C SER A 384 -4.10 26.66 11.36
N GLY A 385 -3.23 27.50 11.90
CA GLY A 385 -3.02 28.84 11.37
C GLY A 385 -1.59 29.32 11.58
N VAL A 386 -1.00 29.88 10.53
CA VAL A 386 0.36 30.42 10.57
C VAL A 386 0.35 31.94 10.60
N GLN A 387 1.19 32.52 11.45
CA GLN A 387 1.24 33.96 11.73
C GLN A 387 2.70 34.43 11.89
N TYR A 388 2.94 35.70 11.54
CA TYR A 388 4.22 36.40 11.75
C TYR A 388 5.47 35.67 11.21
N GLY A 389 5.31 34.82 10.19
CA GLY A 389 6.38 34.00 9.65
C GLY A 389 6.62 32.71 10.47
N ASN A 390 6.97 32.82 11.75
CA ASN A 390 7.41 31.68 12.58
C ASN A 390 6.35 31.05 13.50
N GLU A 391 5.20 31.69 13.72
CA GLU A 391 4.19 31.17 14.65
C GLU A 391 3.24 30.18 13.98
N CYS A 392 2.81 29.17 14.74
CA CYS A 392 1.76 28.23 14.40
C CYS A 392 0.75 28.15 15.55
N TYR A 393 -0.54 28.19 15.22
CA TYR A 393 -1.64 28.12 16.17
C TYR A 393 -2.60 27.00 15.76
N CYS A 394 -3.04 26.20 16.71
CA CYS A 394 -4.01 25.13 16.50
C CYS A 394 -5.35 25.47 17.16
N GLY A 395 -6.46 24.96 16.64
CA GLY A 395 -7.78 25.22 17.24
C GLY A 395 -8.88 24.26 16.78
N ASN A 396 -9.96 24.23 17.55
CA ASN A 396 -11.15 23.39 17.28
C ASN A 396 -12.40 24.20 16.92
N ARG A 397 -12.29 25.53 16.87
CA ARG A 397 -13.36 26.45 16.45
C ARG A 397 -12.96 27.07 15.12
N ARG A 398 -13.88 27.11 14.16
CA ARG A 398 -13.67 27.79 12.87
C ARG A 398 -13.59 29.30 13.12
N PRO A 399 -12.70 30.05 12.43
CA PRO A 399 -12.64 31.50 12.56
C PRO A 399 -13.98 32.21 12.29
N PRO A 400 -14.31 33.29 13.01
CA PRO A 400 -15.40 34.20 12.68
C PRO A 400 -15.15 34.93 11.35
N ARG A 401 -16.14 34.98 10.45
CA ARG A 401 -16.03 35.62 9.12
C ARG A 401 -15.90 37.14 9.18
N ASP A 402 -16.39 37.77 10.25
CA ASP A 402 -16.23 39.21 10.53
C ASP A 402 -14.79 39.61 10.87
N LEU A 403 -13.92 38.64 11.17
CA LEU A 403 -12.48 38.83 11.33
C LEU A 403 -11.70 38.50 10.05
N GLU A 404 -12.36 38.05 8.98
CA GLU A 404 -11.72 37.73 7.70
C GLU A 404 -11.26 39.01 6.98
N VAL A 405 -10.05 38.98 6.41
CA VAL A 405 -9.43 40.07 5.68
C VAL A 405 -8.78 39.55 4.39
N ALA A 406 -8.43 40.45 3.48
CA ALA A 406 -7.84 40.06 2.20
C ALA A 406 -6.50 39.30 2.39
N GLU A 407 -6.30 38.22 1.66
CA GLU A 407 -5.07 37.37 1.75
C GLU A 407 -3.75 38.14 1.60
N ARG A 408 -3.78 39.28 0.91
CA ARG A 408 -2.63 40.20 0.80
C ARG A 408 -2.09 40.71 2.15
N ASP A 409 -2.91 40.68 3.21
CA ASP A 409 -2.50 41.03 4.58
C ASP A 409 -1.69 39.90 5.25
N CYS A 410 -1.74 38.67 4.71
CA CYS A 410 -1.06 37.47 5.21
C CYS A 410 0.19 37.07 4.38
N LEU A 411 0.82 38.02 3.68
CA LEU A 411 1.88 37.73 2.69
C LEU A 411 3.30 37.49 3.26
N THR A 412 3.47 37.42 4.59
CA THR A 412 4.79 37.16 5.21
C THR A 412 5.37 35.85 4.67
N PRO A 413 6.58 35.84 4.07
CA PRO A 413 7.20 34.60 3.62
C PRO A 413 7.44 33.66 4.79
N CYS A 414 7.20 32.37 4.58
CA CYS A 414 7.56 31.38 5.58
C CYS A 414 9.08 31.19 5.67
N PRO A 415 9.66 30.98 6.86
CA PRO A 415 11.08 30.69 7.00
C PRO A 415 11.44 29.33 6.37
N GLY A 416 10.58 28.31 6.50
CA GLY A 416 10.80 26.98 5.93
C GLY A 416 10.57 26.87 4.41
N ASP A 417 9.77 27.76 3.81
CA ASP A 417 9.68 27.93 2.36
C ASP A 417 9.25 29.36 1.99
N LYS A 418 10.19 30.16 1.49
CA LYS A 418 9.98 31.56 1.11
C LYS A 418 8.94 31.76 -0.01
N ARG A 419 8.55 30.69 -0.72
CA ARG A 419 7.47 30.68 -1.73
C ARG A 419 6.08 30.65 -1.09
N LYS A 420 5.91 29.96 0.04
CA LYS A 420 4.65 29.85 0.78
C LYS A 420 4.50 30.99 1.80
N LYS A 421 3.29 31.17 2.33
CA LYS A 421 2.86 32.33 3.14
C LYS A 421 2.50 31.93 4.57
N CYS A 422 2.96 32.72 5.54
CA CYS A 422 2.86 32.46 6.97
C CYS A 422 2.28 33.67 7.74
N GLY A 423 1.17 34.21 7.23
CA GLY A 423 0.40 35.26 7.90
C GLY A 423 1.10 36.62 7.95
N GLY A 424 1.00 37.32 9.07
CA GLY A 424 1.61 38.63 9.28
C GLY A 424 1.37 39.18 10.69
N GLY A 425 1.71 40.45 10.93
CA GLY A 425 1.49 41.09 12.23
C GLY A 425 0.01 41.16 12.57
N TRP A 426 -0.44 40.35 13.54
CA TRP A 426 -1.86 40.16 13.88
C TRP A 426 -2.70 39.77 12.65
N ARG A 427 -2.14 38.86 11.85
CA ARG A 427 -2.75 38.27 10.65
C ARG A 427 -2.45 36.78 10.62
N LEU A 428 -3.48 35.98 10.83
CA LEU A 428 -3.42 34.53 10.91
C LEU A 428 -3.96 33.95 9.60
N LEU A 429 -3.13 33.22 8.85
CA LEU A 429 -3.53 32.52 7.64
C LEU A 429 -3.97 31.11 8.05
N VAL A 430 -5.27 30.80 7.94
CA VAL A 430 -5.90 29.62 8.57
C VAL A 430 -6.22 28.53 7.54
N PHE A 431 -6.01 27.27 7.91
CA PHE A 431 -6.20 26.08 7.09
C PHE A 431 -7.07 25.03 7.82
N GLU A 432 -7.89 24.29 7.06
CA GLU A 432 -8.75 23.23 7.57
C GLU A 432 -8.00 21.88 7.61
N VAL A 433 -7.74 21.41 8.84
CA VAL A 433 -7.00 20.17 9.10
C VAL A 433 -7.90 18.97 8.76
N PRO A 434 -7.41 17.92 8.07
CA PRO A 434 -8.23 16.75 7.76
C PRO A 434 -8.71 16.05 9.04
N ASP A 435 -10.03 15.86 9.18
CA ASP A 435 -10.55 15.04 10.28
C ASP A 435 -10.21 13.56 10.05
N VAL A 436 -9.85 12.85 11.13
CA VAL A 436 -9.41 11.46 11.10
C VAL A 436 -10.59 10.49 11.30
N ASN A 437 -11.74 10.96 11.81
CA ASN A 437 -12.83 10.11 12.28
C ASN A 437 -14.25 10.47 11.77
N THR A 438 -14.42 11.49 10.91
CA THR A 438 -15.76 11.82 10.36
C THR A 438 -15.77 12.09 8.86
N GLU A 439 -16.72 11.44 8.18
CA GLU A 439 -17.21 11.76 6.84
C GLU A 439 -17.65 13.25 6.76
N TYR A 440 -17.53 13.89 5.59
CA TYR A 440 -17.96 15.29 5.40
C TYR A 440 -18.74 15.50 4.09
N PRO A 441 -19.90 16.20 4.10
CA PRO A 441 -20.71 16.44 2.90
C PRO A 441 -20.04 17.34 1.85
N ARG A 442 -20.50 17.23 0.60
CA ARG A 442 -20.03 18.03 -0.55
C ARG A 442 -20.66 19.44 -0.55
N PRO A 443 -19.88 20.53 -0.61
CA PRO A 443 -20.38 21.84 -1.05
C PRO A 443 -20.56 21.79 -2.58
N ASN A 444 -21.75 22.10 -3.09
CA ASN A 444 -22.01 22.04 -4.54
C ASN A 444 -23.03 23.08 -5.03
N GLU A 445 -22.86 24.35 -4.62
CA GLU A 445 -23.47 25.50 -5.29
C GLU A 445 -22.37 26.46 -5.76
N ARG A 446 -22.43 26.89 -7.02
CA ARG A 446 -21.58 27.97 -7.56
C ARG A 446 -22.43 29.22 -7.74
N PRO A 447 -21.94 30.43 -7.39
CA PRO A 447 -22.68 31.66 -7.64
C PRO A 447 -22.83 31.94 -9.14
N VAL A 448 -24.01 32.45 -9.52
CA VAL A 448 -24.30 32.87 -10.89
C VAL A 448 -23.64 34.22 -11.17
N LEU A 449 -22.78 34.29 -12.18
CA LEU A 449 -22.20 35.55 -12.65
C LEU A 449 -23.20 36.32 -13.51
N VAL A 450 -23.85 37.33 -12.92
CA VAL A 450 -24.60 38.36 -13.65
C VAL A 450 -23.62 39.43 -14.11
N ALA A 451 -23.50 39.63 -15.43
CA ALA A 451 -22.65 40.69 -15.98
C ALA A 451 -23.33 42.06 -15.86
N GLN A 452 -22.63 43.03 -15.27
CA GLN A 452 -22.96 44.45 -15.37
C GLN A 452 -21.73 45.29 -15.73
N THR A 453 -21.96 46.29 -16.56
CA THR A 453 -20.94 47.19 -17.12
C THR A 453 -20.65 48.37 -16.21
N THR A 454 -19.37 48.72 -16.06
CA THR A 454 -18.95 50.07 -15.67
C THR A 454 -17.76 50.53 -16.51
N GLN A 455 -17.71 51.83 -16.80
CA GLN A 455 -16.79 52.43 -17.75
C GLN A 455 -15.43 52.78 -17.10
N LYS A 456 -14.37 52.82 -17.90
CA LYS A 456 -13.03 53.24 -17.46
C LYS A 456 -12.85 54.75 -17.64
N PRO A 457 -12.38 55.52 -16.63
CA PRO A 457 -12.20 56.97 -16.77
C PRO A 457 -11.13 57.36 -17.80
N THR A 458 -11.36 58.48 -18.47
CA THR A 458 -10.39 59.14 -19.36
C THR A 458 -9.42 60.02 -18.59
N THR A 459 -8.19 60.13 -19.09
CA THR A 459 -7.34 61.32 -18.88
C THR A 459 -6.48 61.54 -20.12
N GLN A 460 -6.33 62.79 -20.53
CA GLN A 460 -5.54 63.22 -21.69
C GLN A 460 -4.05 63.37 -21.24
N ARG A 461 -3.02 63.54 -22.10
CA ARG A 461 -2.92 64.58 -23.14
C ARG A 461 -1.58 64.46 -23.91
N ALA A 462 -1.61 64.70 -25.23
CA ALA A 462 -0.47 65.11 -26.10
C ALA A 462 0.72 64.11 -26.29
N THR A 463 1.55 64.18 -27.36
CA THR A 463 1.67 65.15 -28.48
C THR A 463 2.23 64.49 -29.77
N GLN A 464 1.98 65.12 -30.93
CA GLN A 464 2.76 65.04 -32.20
C GLN A 464 2.75 63.69 -32.98
N ARG A 465 2.35 63.67 -34.27
CA ARG A 465 3.13 63.93 -35.52
C ARG A 465 4.20 62.85 -35.78
N THR A 466 4.35 62.26 -36.98
CA THR A 466 3.89 62.67 -38.34
C THR A 466 3.72 61.47 -39.30
N THR A 467 3.12 61.68 -40.50
CA THR A 467 3.32 61.01 -41.83
C THR A 467 4.14 59.69 -41.91
N GLN A 468 3.84 58.67 -42.75
CA GLN A 468 3.07 58.48 -44.00
C GLN A 468 3.03 56.93 -44.28
N ARG A 469 2.40 56.29 -45.29
CA ARG A 469 1.60 56.66 -46.46
C ARG A 469 0.63 55.50 -46.84
N THR A 470 -0.39 55.83 -47.63
CA THR A 470 -1.24 55.04 -48.57
C THR A 470 -0.69 53.70 -49.10
N THR A 471 -1.48 52.72 -49.55
CA THR A 471 -2.62 52.77 -50.52
C THR A 471 -3.64 51.62 -50.31
N THR A 472 -4.96 51.86 -50.26
CA THR A 472 -5.98 51.72 -51.35
C THR A 472 -5.93 50.39 -52.16
N LYS A 473 -7.04 49.71 -52.50
CA LYS A 473 -8.32 50.27 -53.00
C LYS A 473 -9.52 49.27 -52.90
N ALA A 474 -10.65 49.77 -52.39
CA ALA A 474 -12.05 49.68 -52.86
C ALA A 474 -12.41 48.97 -54.21
N PRO A 475 -13.71 48.71 -54.53
CA PRO A 475 -14.89 48.42 -53.68
C PRO A 475 -16.01 47.50 -54.31
N ALA A 476 -17.16 47.33 -53.61
CA ALA A 476 -18.54 47.28 -54.16
C ALA A 476 -19.01 46.01 -54.95
N THR A 477 -20.30 45.66 -55.13
CA THR A 477 -21.60 46.15 -54.59
C THR A 477 -22.71 45.07 -54.64
N GLN A 478 -23.73 45.19 -53.77
CA GLN A 478 -25.21 45.10 -54.02
C GLN A 478 -25.74 44.34 -55.27
N LYS A 479 -26.77 43.46 -55.23
CA LYS A 479 -28.25 43.65 -55.02
C LYS A 479 -28.98 42.31 -55.42
N THR A 480 -30.30 42.02 -55.42
CA THR A 480 -31.60 42.70 -55.14
C THR A 480 -32.75 41.66 -54.96
N THR A 481 -33.68 41.83 -54.00
CA THR A 481 -35.16 41.53 -54.08
C THR A 481 -35.68 40.07 -54.27
N LYS A 482 -36.97 39.66 -54.09
CA LYS A 482 -38.27 40.21 -53.56
C LYS A 482 -39.32 39.07 -53.37
N ARG A 483 -40.29 39.23 -52.42
CA ARG A 483 -41.72 38.76 -52.45
C ARG A 483 -42.01 37.23 -52.52
N ASN A 484 -43.21 36.66 -52.25
CA ASN A 484 -44.48 37.10 -51.61
C ASN A 484 -45.37 35.90 -51.14
N THR A 485 -46.30 36.12 -50.18
CA THR A 485 -47.69 35.55 -49.98
C THR A 485 -47.99 34.04 -50.18
N TYR A 486 -48.85 33.35 -49.39
CA TYR A 486 -50.31 33.59 -49.26
C TYR A 486 -50.94 32.89 -48.01
N ARG A 487 -52.24 33.12 -47.73
CA ARG A 487 -53.07 32.48 -46.66
C ARG A 487 -54.56 32.44 -47.08
N PRO A 488 -55.38 31.44 -46.67
CA PRO A 488 -56.66 31.82 -46.01
C PRO A 488 -57.24 30.83 -44.94
N THR A 489 -58.01 31.43 -44.01
CA THR A 489 -59.25 31.05 -43.27
C THR A 489 -59.82 29.60 -43.23
N THR A 490 -60.65 29.14 -42.27
CA THR A 490 -60.99 29.37 -40.82
C THR A 490 -62.27 28.56 -40.47
N ARG A 491 -62.45 27.98 -39.26
CA ARG A 491 -63.73 27.92 -38.47
C ARG A 491 -63.59 27.18 -37.12
N GLN A 492 -64.61 27.29 -36.26
CA GLN A 492 -64.78 26.73 -34.90
C GLN A 492 -66.13 25.95 -34.85
N PRO A 493 -66.40 25.02 -33.89
CA PRO A 493 -66.87 25.44 -32.54
C PRO A 493 -66.65 24.48 -31.33
N ASN A 494 -66.72 25.09 -30.13
CA ASN A 494 -67.33 24.67 -28.84
C ASN A 494 -67.06 23.34 -28.07
N ARG A 495 -66.80 23.57 -26.76
CA ARG A 495 -67.35 22.97 -25.52
C ARG A 495 -66.62 21.83 -24.77
N GLU A 496 -66.38 22.13 -23.47
CA GLU A 496 -66.58 21.30 -22.25
C GLU A 496 -66.04 19.84 -22.21
N THR A 497 -65.25 19.38 -21.24
CA THR A 497 -64.79 19.88 -19.91
C THR A 497 -63.28 19.54 -19.73
N SER A 498 -62.56 19.58 -18.59
CA SER A 498 -62.89 19.75 -17.16
C SER A 498 -61.70 20.36 -16.36
N THR A 499 -61.69 20.18 -15.02
CA THR A 499 -60.85 20.92 -14.06
C THR A 499 -59.56 20.23 -13.61
N LYS A 500 -58.50 21.04 -13.41
CA LYS A 500 -57.49 20.86 -12.36
C LYS A 500 -57.27 22.21 -11.64
N PRO A 501 -57.41 22.29 -10.30
CA PRO A 501 -57.13 23.52 -9.55
C PRO A 501 -55.62 23.76 -9.33
N PRO A 502 -55.20 24.99 -8.99
CA PRO A 502 -53.79 25.40 -9.04
C PRO A 502 -53.00 25.19 -7.72
N THR A 503 -51.68 25.31 -7.85
CA THR A 503 -50.71 25.33 -6.75
C THR A 503 -50.87 26.55 -5.83
N LYS A 504 -50.73 26.33 -4.52
CA LYS A 504 -50.26 27.34 -3.56
C LYS A 504 -49.28 26.72 -2.55
N TYR A 505 -48.27 27.50 -2.19
CA TYR A 505 -47.28 27.15 -1.18
C TYR A 505 -47.88 27.23 0.23
N THR A 506 -47.46 26.35 1.14
CA THR A 506 -47.46 26.65 2.58
C THR A 506 -46.19 26.07 3.23
N THR A 507 -45.53 26.87 4.06
CA THR A 507 -44.22 26.53 4.64
C THR A 507 -44.37 25.75 5.94
N TYR A 508 -43.63 24.65 6.10
CA TYR A 508 -43.47 23.98 7.41
C TYR A 508 -41.99 23.73 7.72
N LYS A 509 -41.58 24.10 8.94
CA LYS A 509 -40.27 23.76 9.49
C LYS A 509 -40.31 22.31 10.02
N PRO A 510 -39.30 21.48 9.74
CA PRO A 510 -39.10 20.24 10.49
C PRO A 510 -38.72 20.57 11.93
N THR A 511 -39.52 20.13 12.90
CA THR A 511 -39.16 20.17 14.32
C THR A 511 -38.14 19.08 14.62
N LEU A 512 -37.17 19.34 15.49
CA LEU A 512 -36.19 18.35 15.93
C LEU A 512 -36.89 17.17 16.63
N LEU A 513 -36.74 15.97 16.06
CA LEU A 513 -36.98 14.71 16.75
C LEU A 513 -35.67 13.93 16.78
N ASN A 514 -35.14 13.74 17.99
CA ASN A 514 -34.04 12.82 18.24
C ASN A 514 -34.49 11.41 17.87
N ASN A 515 -33.67 10.69 17.11
CA ASN A 515 -33.68 9.23 17.13
C ASN A 515 -32.25 8.70 17.19
N LYS A 516 -32.10 7.57 17.89
CA LYS A 516 -30.84 6.84 18.04
C LYS A 516 -30.39 6.25 16.69
N PRO A 517 -29.12 5.80 16.55
CA PRO A 517 -28.80 4.81 15.51
C PRO A 517 -29.80 3.65 15.60
N ASP A 518 -30.31 3.20 14.45
CA ASP A 518 -31.39 2.20 14.39
C ASP A 518 -30.84 0.80 14.70
N SER A 519 -30.64 0.55 15.99
CA SER A 519 -30.28 -0.76 16.52
C SER A 519 -31.50 -1.67 16.55
N GLN A 520 -32.06 -1.97 15.38
CA GLN A 520 -32.82 -3.20 15.18
C GLN A 520 -31.84 -4.36 15.26
N SER A 521 -31.52 -4.75 16.51
CA SER A 521 -30.91 -6.04 16.81
C SER A 521 -31.86 -7.11 16.32
N ASN A 522 -31.60 -7.63 15.12
CA ASN A 522 -32.41 -8.66 14.51
C ASN A 522 -32.41 -9.88 15.46
N ALA A 523 -33.55 -10.14 16.11
CA ALA A 523 -33.62 -11.05 17.26
C ALA A 523 -33.23 -12.50 16.93
N ASN A 524 -33.16 -12.82 15.63
CA ASN A 524 -32.74 -14.11 15.09
C ASN A 524 -31.40 -14.01 14.32
N CYS A 525 -30.46 -13.16 14.75
CA CYS A 525 -29.12 -13.08 14.17
C CYS A 525 -28.33 -14.39 14.36
N VAL A 526 -28.42 -15.29 13.39
CA VAL A 526 -27.53 -16.46 13.29
C VAL A 526 -26.16 -16.00 12.82
N THR A 527 -25.10 -16.34 13.56
CA THR A 527 -23.72 -15.97 13.20
C THR A 527 -23.33 -16.54 11.84
N SER A 528 -22.85 -15.69 10.94
CA SER A 528 -22.33 -16.10 9.64
C SER A 528 -20.92 -16.69 9.75
N LEU A 529 -20.55 -17.53 8.77
CA LEU A 529 -19.14 -17.87 8.50
C LEU A 529 -18.38 -16.67 7.90
N THR A 530 -19.09 -15.68 7.37
CA THR A 530 -18.53 -14.45 6.84
C THR A 530 -17.94 -13.57 7.92
N ILE A 531 -16.72 -13.08 7.68
CA ILE A 531 -16.05 -12.05 8.48
C ILE A 531 -15.94 -10.78 7.63
N VAL A 532 -16.19 -9.60 8.19
CA VAL A 532 -16.10 -8.30 7.53
C VAL A 532 -15.23 -7.36 8.34
N ASN A 533 -14.15 -6.84 7.75
CA ASN A 533 -13.13 -6.03 8.42
C ASN A 533 -12.68 -6.63 9.78
N GLY A 534 -12.50 -7.95 9.82
CA GLY A 534 -12.11 -8.70 11.03
C GLY A 534 -13.24 -8.96 12.05
N LYS A 535 -14.51 -8.65 11.74
CA LYS A 535 -15.66 -8.83 12.64
C LYS A 535 -16.71 -9.78 12.07
N SER A 536 -17.39 -10.54 12.93
CA SER A 536 -18.53 -11.39 12.53
C SER A 536 -19.78 -10.56 12.17
N VAL A 537 -20.65 -11.13 11.34
CA VAL A 537 -21.92 -10.55 10.87
C VAL A 537 -23.06 -11.59 10.93
N CYS A 538 -24.31 -11.20 10.71
CA CYS A 538 -25.43 -12.15 10.66
C CYS A 538 -25.50 -12.83 9.26
N LYS A 539 -25.94 -14.09 9.25
CA LYS A 539 -26.13 -14.88 8.03
C LYS A 539 -27.17 -14.23 7.10
N GLY A 540 -26.80 -13.99 5.84
CA GLY A 540 -27.65 -13.37 4.83
C GLY A 540 -27.57 -11.83 4.75
N ASP A 541 -26.85 -11.15 5.66
CA ASP A 541 -26.71 -9.68 5.65
C ASP A 541 -26.16 -9.15 4.32
N LEU A 542 -26.71 -8.04 3.82
CA LEU A 542 -26.15 -7.26 2.71
C LEU A 542 -24.97 -6.40 3.22
N ILE A 543 -23.81 -7.03 3.37
CA ILE A 543 -22.60 -6.44 3.97
C ILE A 543 -21.89 -5.40 3.09
N PHE A 544 -22.16 -5.38 1.78
CA PHE A 544 -21.70 -4.30 0.89
C PHE A 544 -22.70 -4.04 -0.22
N LYS A 545 -22.95 -2.76 -0.51
CA LYS A 545 -23.80 -2.29 -1.62
C LYS A 545 -23.14 -1.11 -2.31
N GLU A 546 -23.01 -1.18 -3.61
CA GLU A 546 -22.70 -0.05 -4.48
C GLU A 546 -23.67 -0.01 -5.67
N ASN A 547 -24.15 1.19 -5.98
CA ASN A 547 -25.12 1.49 -7.02
C ASN A 547 -24.60 2.55 -8.01
N PHE A 548 -23.54 3.30 -7.65
CA PHE A 548 -23.00 4.40 -8.46
C PHE A 548 -24.04 5.45 -8.89
N ASP A 549 -25.00 5.80 -8.01
CA ASP A 549 -26.18 6.59 -8.39
C ASP A 549 -25.82 7.98 -8.97
N GLU A 550 -24.92 8.72 -8.31
CA GLU A 550 -24.41 10.04 -8.77
C GLU A 550 -22.89 10.08 -8.98
N SER A 551 -22.13 9.45 -8.08
CA SER A 551 -20.68 9.59 -8.00
C SER A 551 -20.05 8.45 -7.22
N LEU A 552 -18.79 8.15 -7.49
CA LEU A 552 -18.01 7.18 -6.73
C LEU A 552 -17.87 7.62 -5.26
N SER A 553 -18.37 6.82 -4.31
CA SER A 553 -18.25 7.09 -2.87
C SER A 553 -16.78 7.11 -2.45
N LYS A 554 -16.36 8.17 -1.77
CA LYS A 554 -14.99 8.35 -1.26
C LYS A 554 -14.73 7.54 0.02
N GLU A 555 -15.79 7.18 0.75
CA GLU A 555 -15.70 6.31 1.92
C GLU A 555 -15.43 4.86 1.50
N LYS A 556 -16.06 4.42 0.40
CA LYS A 556 -15.91 3.04 -0.11
C LYS A 556 -14.70 2.86 -1.00
N TRP A 557 -14.38 3.81 -1.88
CA TRP A 557 -13.42 3.60 -2.97
C TRP A 557 -12.23 4.55 -2.92
N ALA A 558 -11.03 3.95 -2.86
CA ALA A 558 -9.79 4.62 -3.23
C ALA A 558 -9.41 4.28 -4.67
N HIS A 559 -8.75 5.21 -5.37
CA HIS A 559 -8.05 4.91 -6.63
C HIS A 559 -6.68 4.31 -6.33
N GLU A 560 -6.29 3.27 -7.08
CA GLU A 560 -4.88 2.91 -7.22
C GLU A 560 -4.18 3.93 -8.15
N ILE A 561 -2.96 4.34 -7.77
CA ILE A 561 -2.12 5.26 -8.55
C ILE A 561 -0.72 4.63 -8.65
N LEU A 562 -0.39 4.01 -9.79
CA LEU A 562 0.91 3.36 -10.04
C LEU A 562 1.13 3.06 -11.53
N MET A 563 2.36 2.72 -11.90
CA MET A 563 2.72 2.05 -13.15
C MET A 563 2.98 0.57 -12.85
N PRO A 564 2.17 -0.40 -13.31
CA PRO A 564 2.40 -1.80 -12.99
C PRO A 564 3.78 -2.32 -13.44
N TRP A 565 4.33 -3.23 -12.62
CA TRP A 565 5.62 -3.89 -12.82
C TRP A 565 5.43 -5.42 -12.71
N LEU A 566 6.00 -6.07 -11.69
CA LEU A 566 5.96 -7.53 -11.56
C LEU A 566 4.63 -8.04 -10.95
N PRO A 567 4.08 -9.16 -11.43
CA PRO A 567 4.53 -10.01 -12.55
C PRO A 567 3.75 -9.76 -13.86
N ASP A 568 2.72 -8.91 -13.83
CA ASP A 568 1.75 -8.76 -14.91
C ASP A 568 2.24 -7.81 -16.03
N TYR A 569 3.10 -6.83 -15.67
CA TYR A 569 3.81 -5.89 -16.57
C TYR A 569 2.89 -5.08 -17.51
N GLU A 570 1.70 -4.75 -17.02
CA GLU A 570 0.63 -4.01 -17.70
C GLU A 570 1.13 -2.70 -18.36
N PHE A 571 0.71 -2.39 -19.59
CA PHE A 571 1.21 -1.23 -20.36
C PHE A 571 0.50 0.09 -20.02
N ILE A 572 0.12 0.24 -18.76
CA ILE A 572 -0.74 1.31 -18.26
C ILE A 572 -0.07 2.18 -17.19
N VAL A 573 -0.59 3.39 -17.04
CA VAL A 573 -0.47 4.21 -15.83
C VAL A 573 -1.85 4.24 -15.18
N LEU A 574 -1.96 3.75 -13.95
CA LEU A 574 -3.17 3.88 -13.15
C LEU A 574 -3.17 5.26 -12.50
N ARG A 575 -4.22 6.05 -12.76
CA ARG A 575 -4.38 7.42 -12.28
C ARG A 575 -5.83 7.73 -11.93
N LYS A 576 -6.04 8.75 -11.08
CA LYS A 576 -7.35 9.35 -10.79
C LYS A 576 -7.78 10.34 -11.87
N GLY A 577 -7.75 9.92 -13.13
CA GLY A 577 -8.19 10.73 -14.27
C GLY A 577 -9.71 10.67 -14.45
N SER A 578 -10.37 11.82 -14.60
CA SER A 578 -11.79 11.90 -14.94
C SER A 578 -12.09 11.45 -16.38
N ALA A 579 -11.08 11.45 -17.26
CA ALA A 579 -11.17 10.84 -18.59
C ALA A 579 -11.21 9.29 -18.52
N ASN A 580 -10.60 8.71 -17.48
CA ASN A 580 -10.37 7.27 -17.33
C ASN A 580 -11.33 6.59 -16.36
N SER A 581 -11.81 7.31 -15.34
CA SER A 581 -12.80 6.81 -14.38
C SER A 581 -13.81 7.88 -14.01
N TYR A 582 -15.08 7.57 -14.19
CA TYR A 582 -16.18 8.48 -13.92
C TYR A 582 -17.48 7.71 -13.65
N VAL A 583 -18.46 8.41 -13.07
CA VAL A 583 -19.83 7.90 -12.94
C VAL A 583 -20.73 8.69 -13.88
N GLU A 584 -21.55 7.98 -14.66
CA GLU A 584 -22.44 8.56 -15.66
C GLU A 584 -23.65 7.61 -15.85
N TYR A 585 -24.88 8.16 -15.80
CA TYR A 585 -26.14 7.41 -15.89
C TYR A 585 -26.27 6.22 -14.90
N GLY A 586 -25.95 6.44 -13.62
CA GLY A 586 -26.06 5.42 -12.57
C GLY A 586 -25.08 4.25 -12.72
N LYS A 587 -23.94 4.48 -13.40
CA LYS A 587 -22.92 3.47 -13.74
C LYS A 587 -21.53 4.03 -13.55
N PHE A 588 -20.62 3.21 -13.04
CA PHE A 588 -19.18 3.49 -13.06
C PHE A 588 -18.59 3.01 -14.39
N HIS A 589 -17.80 3.87 -15.02
CA HIS A 589 -17.13 3.60 -16.30
C HIS A 589 -15.62 3.68 -16.09
N VAL A 590 -14.88 2.70 -16.62
CA VAL A 590 -13.41 2.75 -16.72
C VAL A 590 -13.01 2.64 -18.18
N LYS A 591 -12.20 3.58 -18.71
CA LYS A 591 -11.70 3.54 -20.09
C LYS A 591 -10.22 3.92 -20.21
N PRO A 592 -9.47 3.32 -21.15
CA PRO A 592 -8.09 3.69 -21.43
C PRO A 592 -8.04 4.99 -22.26
N THR A 593 -6.98 5.76 -22.10
CA THR A 593 -6.64 6.89 -22.98
C THR A 593 -5.16 6.84 -23.36
N LEU A 594 -4.82 7.16 -24.61
CA LEU A 594 -3.42 7.16 -25.04
C LEU A 594 -2.69 8.40 -24.51
N GLN A 595 -1.43 8.24 -24.10
CA GLN A 595 -0.52 9.35 -23.82
C GLN A 595 0.10 9.93 -25.10
N ASP A 596 0.81 11.04 -24.98
CA ASP A 596 1.56 11.66 -26.09
C ASP A 596 2.81 10.87 -26.48
N ASP A 597 3.11 10.83 -27.78
CA ASP A 597 4.20 10.04 -28.37
C ASP A 597 5.59 10.56 -27.99
N GLU A 598 5.80 11.88 -27.96
CA GLU A 598 7.08 12.46 -27.55
C GLU A 598 7.29 12.30 -26.04
N PHE A 599 6.23 12.54 -25.25
CA PHE A 599 6.28 12.41 -23.80
C PHE A 599 6.66 10.99 -23.37
N ILE A 600 6.06 9.93 -23.92
CA ILE A 600 6.41 8.57 -23.48
C ILE A 600 7.79 8.10 -23.93
N ARG A 601 8.39 8.71 -24.96
CA ARG A 601 9.73 8.38 -25.47
C ARG A 601 10.87 9.13 -24.79
N LYS A 602 10.61 10.32 -24.25
CA LYS A 602 11.66 11.22 -23.71
C LYS A 602 11.40 11.67 -22.27
N GLY A 603 10.15 11.64 -21.82
CA GLY A 603 9.71 12.23 -20.56
C GLY A 603 10.07 11.43 -19.31
N LYS A 604 9.94 12.13 -18.18
CA LYS A 604 9.89 11.54 -16.84
C LYS A 604 8.42 11.41 -16.43
N LEU A 605 8.03 10.27 -15.88
CA LEU A 605 6.75 10.12 -15.18
C LEU A 605 6.99 9.92 -13.69
N GLU A 606 6.44 10.82 -12.89
CA GLU A 606 6.43 10.74 -11.45
C GLU A 606 4.97 10.86 -10.97
N LEU A 607 4.55 9.94 -10.11
CA LEU A 607 3.16 9.80 -9.71
C LEU A 607 2.89 10.45 -8.36
N TYR A 608 2.45 11.70 -8.39
CA TYR A 608 1.94 12.37 -7.20
C TYR A 608 0.77 11.58 -6.60
N GLY A 609 0.85 11.26 -5.30
CA GLY A 609 -0.13 10.42 -4.62
C GLY A 609 -0.03 8.92 -4.93
N CYS A 610 1.11 8.43 -5.42
CA CYS A 610 1.33 7.00 -5.72
C CYS A 610 0.89 6.07 -4.57
N THR A 611 0.17 4.98 -4.89
CA THR A 611 -0.30 3.96 -3.94
C THR A 611 0.65 2.77 -3.83
N ARG A 612 1.94 3.01 -4.04
CA ARG A 612 3.08 2.09 -3.94
C ARG A 612 4.26 2.84 -3.30
N VAL A 613 5.39 2.16 -3.10
CA VAL A 613 6.56 2.77 -2.44
C VAL A 613 7.16 3.87 -3.34
N PRO A 614 7.30 5.13 -2.87
CA PRO A 614 7.86 6.22 -3.66
C PRO A 614 9.26 5.93 -4.22
N SER A 615 9.58 6.52 -5.37
CA SER A 615 10.82 6.29 -6.14
C SER A 615 11.13 4.82 -6.50
N THR A 616 10.16 3.91 -6.39
CA THR A 616 10.20 2.64 -7.12
C THR A 616 9.69 2.84 -8.55
N LEU A 617 9.94 1.84 -9.41
CA LEU A 617 9.47 1.83 -10.81
C LEU A 617 7.94 1.70 -10.95
N GLU A 618 7.22 1.49 -9.83
CA GLU A 618 5.76 1.65 -9.75
C GLU A 618 5.32 3.12 -9.59
N CYS A 619 6.19 4.03 -9.17
CA CYS A 619 5.87 5.44 -8.90
C CYS A 619 6.68 6.46 -9.73
N GLU A 620 7.91 6.11 -10.12
CA GLU A 620 8.86 6.98 -10.83
C GLU A 620 9.52 6.17 -11.97
N ARG A 621 9.38 6.64 -13.22
CA ARG A 621 10.03 6.07 -14.41
C ARG A 621 10.56 7.21 -15.29
N GLN A 622 11.67 6.98 -15.96
CA GLN A 622 12.24 7.87 -16.98
C GLN A 622 12.33 7.08 -18.29
N ALA A 623 11.87 7.67 -19.40
CA ALA A 623 12.04 7.05 -20.71
C ALA A 623 13.53 6.97 -21.09
N ALA A 624 13.99 5.82 -21.58
CA ALA A 624 15.38 5.60 -21.95
C ALA A 624 15.50 4.61 -23.14
N ALA A 625 15.88 5.12 -24.31
CA ALA A 625 16.01 4.38 -25.56
C ALA A 625 14.73 3.58 -25.92
N PHE A 626 14.73 2.25 -25.75
CA PHE A 626 13.56 1.39 -26.02
C PHE A 626 12.65 1.20 -24.80
N ASN A 627 13.10 1.60 -23.60
CA ASN A 627 12.28 1.60 -22.39
C ASN A 627 11.44 2.90 -22.38
N ILE A 628 10.30 2.88 -23.07
CA ILE A 628 9.32 3.96 -23.02
C ILE A 628 8.54 3.98 -21.70
N LEU A 629 7.90 5.10 -21.38
CA LEU A 629 6.87 5.15 -20.33
C LEU A 629 5.62 4.36 -20.77
N PRO A 630 4.79 3.86 -19.83
CA PRO A 630 3.57 3.14 -20.18
C PRO A 630 2.65 3.96 -21.11
N PRO A 631 2.35 3.51 -22.34
CA PRO A 631 1.70 4.33 -23.37
C PRO A 631 0.24 4.73 -23.12
N VAL A 632 -0.40 4.15 -22.10
CA VAL A 632 -1.84 4.27 -21.85
C VAL A 632 -2.09 4.74 -20.42
N GLU A 633 -2.98 5.69 -20.21
CA GLU A 633 -3.57 5.95 -18.88
C GLU A 633 -4.85 5.14 -18.72
N SER A 634 -5.08 4.64 -17.50
CA SER A 634 -6.29 3.94 -17.09
C SER A 634 -6.54 4.19 -15.60
N ALA A 635 -7.53 3.50 -15.02
CA ALA A 635 -7.86 3.60 -13.61
C ALA A 635 -8.25 2.24 -13.01
N ARG A 636 -7.93 2.06 -11.73
CA ARG A 636 -8.37 0.94 -10.90
C ARG A 636 -8.84 1.50 -9.56
N ILE A 637 -9.97 1.02 -9.05
CA ILE A 637 -10.56 1.41 -7.77
C ILE A 637 -10.58 0.21 -6.82
N THR A 638 -10.40 0.47 -5.53
CA THR A 638 -10.24 -0.56 -4.50
C THR A 638 -10.97 -0.20 -3.21
N THR A 639 -11.49 -1.22 -2.53
CA THR A 639 -12.07 -1.16 -1.18
C THR A 639 -11.06 -1.50 -0.07
N LYS A 640 -9.78 -1.73 -0.39
CA LYS A 640 -8.73 -2.20 0.53
C LYS A 640 -8.64 -1.48 1.89
N TYR A 641 -8.99 -0.19 1.93
CA TYR A 641 -8.91 0.66 3.13
C TYR A 641 -10.25 0.84 3.88
N SER A 642 -11.36 0.32 3.32
CA SER A 642 -12.74 0.60 3.74
C SER A 642 -13.55 -0.67 3.99
N PHE A 643 -13.46 -1.64 3.09
CA PHE A 643 -14.23 -2.88 3.12
C PHE A 643 -13.38 -4.06 2.63
N SER A 644 -13.30 -5.06 3.49
CA SER A 644 -12.76 -6.37 3.20
C SER A 644 -13.63 -7.41 3.87
N PHE A 645 -13.66 -8.61 3.31
CA PHE A 645 -14.45 -9.70 3.84
C PHE A 645 -13.77 -11.04 3.57
N LYS A 646 -14.06 -12.03 4.41
CA LYS A 646 -13.77 -13.44 4.16
C LYS A 646 -15.08 -14.19 4.04
N TYR A 647 -15.23 -14.95 2.96
CA TYR A 647 -16.43 -15.70 2.56
C TYR A 647 -17.67 -14.84 2.32
N GLY A 648 -18.43 -15.15 1.28
CA GLY A 648 -19.60 -14.35 0.88
C GLY A 648 -20.10 -14.69 -0.53
N LYS A 649 -21.29 -14.18 -0.85
CA LYS A 649 -21.81 -14.14 -2.22
C LYS A 649 -21.61 -12.75 -2.79
N VAL A 650 -20.66 -12.61 -3.73
CA VAL A 650 -20.42 -11.36 -4.48
C VAL A 650 -21.17 -11.41 -5.79
N ASN A 651 -21.95 -10.37 -6.08
CA ASN A 651 -22.64 -10.17 -7.35
C ASN A 651 -22.21 -8.82 -7.93
N VAL A 652 -21.64 -8.83 -9.14
CA VAL A 652 -21.22 -7.64 -9.88
C VAL A 652 -21.99 -7.60 -11.20
N ARG A 653 -22.84 -6.60 -11.39
CA ARG A 653 -23.53 -6.40 -12.66
C ARG A 653 -22.73 -5.46 -13.55
N ALA A 654 -22.13 -6.00 -14.60
CA ALA A 654 -21.21 -5.27 -15.47
C ALA A 654 -21.39 -5.64 -16.94
N LYS A 655 -20.86 -4.79 -17.82
CA LYS A 655 -20.68 -5.02 -19.25
C LYS A 655 -19.21 -4.83 -19.59
N LEU A 656 -18.61 -5.82 -20.22
CA LEU A 656 -17.17 -5.86 -20.47
C LEU A 656 -16.77 -4.95 -21.66
N PRO A 657 -15.54 -4.44 -21.71
CA PRO A 657 -15.06 -3.64 -22.83
C PRO A 657 -14.91 -4.47 -24.10
N LEU A 658 -14.97 -3.79 -25.25
CA LEU A 658 -14.49 -4.27 -26.54
C LEU A 658 -13.45 -3.28 -27.09
N GLY A 659 -12.29 -3.80 -27.47
CA GLY A 659 -11.14 -3.08 -28.01
C GLY A 659 -9.90 -3.94 -27.87
N ASP A 660 -9.06 -3.99 -28.90
CA ASP A 660 -7.93 -4.90 -28.96
C ASP A 660 -6.91 -4.61 -27.83
N TRP A 661 -6.37 -5.68 -27.25
CA TRP A 661 -5.38 -5.68 -26.17
C TRP A 661 -5.86 -5.16 -24.81
N ILE A 662 -7.17 -4.92 -24.64
CA ILE A 662 -7.79 -4.51 -23.36
C ILE A 662 -8.14 -5.75 -22.51
N ILE A 663 -7.96 -5.64 -21.18
CA ILE A 663 -8.40 -6.61 -20.17
C ILE A 663 -9.28 -5.89 -19.13
N PRO A 664 -10.55 -6.29 -18.91
CA PRO A 664 -11.32 -5.83 -17.76
C PRO A 664 -10.83 -6.49 -16.47
N GLU A 665 -10.74 -5.71 -15.41
CA GLU A 665 -10.32 -6.18 -14.10
C GLU A 665 -11.50 -6.26 -13.16
N ILE A 666 -11.93 -7.48 -12.83
CA ILE A 666 -13.06 -7.74 -11.92
C ILE A 666 -12.63 -8.78 -10.89
N TRP A 667 -11.97 -8.30 -9.83
CA TRP A 667 -11.20 -9.13 -8.90
C TRP A 667 -11.66 -9.03 -7.45
N LEU A 668 -11.38 -10.10 -6.69
CA LEU A 668 -11.07 -10.00 -5.27
C LEU A 668 -9.55 -10.15 -5.08
N GLU A 669 -8.94 -9.27 -4.30
CA GLU A 669 -7.51 -9.29 -3.97
C GLU A 669 -7.28 -9.37 -2.44
N PRO A 670 -6.18 -10.00 -1.98
CA PRO A 670 -5.96 -10.28 -0.56
C PRO A 670 -5.61 -9.01 0.23
N LYS A 671 -6.33 -8.77 1.34
CA LYS A 671 -6.12 -7.64 2.26
C LYS A 671 -4.73 -7.69 2.92
N ARG A 672 -4.33 -8.89 3.35
CA ARG A 672 -3.03 -9.20 3.95
C ARG A 672 -2.36 -10.30 3.11
N LYS A 673 -1.07 -10.12 2.77
CA LYS A 673 -0.28 -11.07 1.97
C LYS A 673 0.25 -12.24 2.82
N VAL A 674 -0.66 -12.99 3.45
CA VAL A 674 -0.36 -14.00 4.48
C VAL A 674 0.52 -15.13 3.93
N TYR A 675 0.17 -15.67 2.76
CA TYR A 675 0.94 -16.74 2.10
C TYR A 675 2.11 -16.23 1.26
N GLY A 676 2.44 -14.94 1.33
CA GLY A 676 3.55 -14.32 0.60
C GLY A 676 3.14 -13.36 -0.52
N PRO A 677 4.13 -12.78 -1.23
CA PRO A 677 3.96 -11.70 -2.19
C PRO A 677 3.30 -12.14 -3.49
N SER A 678 3.08 -11.20 -4.41
CA SER A 678 2.52 -11.48 -5.75
C SER A 678 1.23 -12.32 -5.65
N TYR A 679 1.08 -13.32 -6.50
CA TYR A 679 -0.02 -14.29 -6.52
C TYR A 679 0.10 -15.39 -5.44
N THR A 680 1.08 -15.39 -4.54
CA THR A 680 1.18 -16.47 -3.52
C THR A 680 0.06 -16.37 -2.50
N SER A 681 -0.44 -15.15 -2.23
CA SER A 681 -1.71 -14.93 -1.51
C SER A 681 -2.96 -14.90 -2.40
N GLY A 682 -2.83 -15.25 -3.69
CA GLY A 682 -3.91 -15.46 -4.64
C GLY A 682 -4.62 -14.20 -5.19
N ARG A 683 -5.44 -14.40 -6.22
CA ARG A 683 -6.48 -13.48 -6.72
C ARG A 683 -7.71 -14.28 -7.17
N ILE A 684 -8.92 -13.82 -6.84
CA ILE A 684 -10.17 -14.42 -7.34
C ILE A 684 -10.68 -13.59 -8.52
N ARG A 685 -10.80 -14.22 -9.70
CA ARG A 685 -11.30 -13.62 -10.94
C ARG A 685 -12.81 -13.82 -11.00
N ILE A 686 -13.60 -12.77 -10.74
CA ILE A 686 -15.05 -12.85 -10.83
C ILE A 686 -15.48 -12.94 -12.30
N ALA A 687 -14.88 -12.11 -13.17
CA ALA A 687 -15.11 -12.13 -14.62
C ALA A 687 -13.98 -11.42 -15.39
N MET A 688 -13.52 -12.03 -16.48
CA MET A 688 -12.64 -11.40 -17.46
C MET A 688 -13.00 -11.93 -18.86
N ALA A 689 -13.06 -11.07 -19.87
CA ALA A 689 -13.05 -11.48 -21.27
C ALA A 689 -12.12 -10.51 -22.01
N ARG A 690 -11.27 -11.02 -22.90
CA ARG A 690 -10.31 -10.18 -23.64
C ARG A 690 -11.08 -9.20 -24.53
N GLY A 691 -10.63 -7.95 -24.60
CA GLY A 691 -11.35 -6.90 -25.34
C GLY A 691 -11.37 -7.11 -26.85
N ASN A 692 -10.41 -7.84 -27.40
CA ASN A 692 -10.31 -8.15 -28.82
C ASN A 692 -11.56 -8.85 -29.35
N ARG A 693 -12.07 -8.44 -30.53
CA ARG A 693 -13.32 -8.98 -31.08
C ARG A 693 -13.21 -10.44 -31.52
N ASN A 694 -12.16 -10.73 -32.29
CA ASN A 694 -11.82 -12.06 -32.82
C ASN A 694 -10.32 -12.26 -32.58
N LEU A 695 -9.94 -12.84 -31.44
CA LEU A 695 -8.56 -13.11 -31.05
C LEU A 695 -8.36 -14.61 -30.93
N GLN A 696 -7.46 -15.15 -31.75
CA GLN A 696 -7.23 -16.58 -31.86
C GLN A 696 -5.85 -16.97 -31.37
N PHE A 697 -5.75 -18.12 -30.73
CA PHE A 697 -4.50 -18.77 -30.33
C PHE A 697 -4.64 -20.27 -30.57
N ASP A 698 -3.66 -20.87 -31.25
CA ASP A 698 -3.67 -22.29 -31.64
C ASP A 698 -5.00 -22.75 -32.31
N GLY A 699 -5.53 -21.93 -33.21
CA GLY A 699 -6.81 -22.14 -33.90
C GLY A 699 -8.07 -21.94 -33.05
N GLN A 700 -7.93 -21.75 -31.73
CA GLN A 700 -9.05 -21.51 -30.82
C GLN A 700 -9.30 -20.01 -30.64
N GLU A 701 -10.55 -19.59 -30.66
CA GLU A 701 -10.95 -18.23 -30.28
C GLU A 701 -10.80 -18.07 -28.76
N ILE A 702 -10.23 -16.95 -28.31
CA ILE A 702 -9.97 -16.59 -26.91
C ILE A 702 -10.31 -15.11 -26.60
N GLY A 703 -10.89 -14.40 -27.57
CA GLY A 703 -11.31 -13.00 -27.49
C GLY A 703 -12.61 -12.79 -26.70
N ASN A 704 -13.36 -11.74 -27.05
CA ASN A 704 -14.50 -11.27 -26.25
C ASN A 704 -15.72 -12.22 -26.22
N SER A 705 -15.71 -13.28 -27.02
CA SER A 705 -16.67 -14.39 -26.93
C SER A 705 -16.38 -15.34 -25.76
N HIS A 706 -15.19 -15.28 -25.15
CA HIS A 706 -14.72 -16.18 -24.10
C HIS A 706 -14.62 -15.44 -22.76
N LEU A 707 -15.47 -15.83 -21.81
CA LEU A 707 -15.44 -15.37 -20.42
C LEU A 707 -14.63 -16.35 -19.57
N GLU A 708 -13.67 -15.82 -18.82
CA GLU A 708 -12.88 -16.51 -17.81
C GLU A 708 -13.30 -16.07 -16.40
N SER A 709 -13.61 -17.04 -15.53
CA SER A 709 -13.84 -16.85 -14.10
C SER A 709 -13.07 -17.90 -13.31
N GLY A 710 -12.69 -17.66 -12.05
CA GLY A 710 -11.92 -18.63 -11.27
C GLY A 710 -10.91 -18.01 -10.32
N VAL A 711 -9.74 -18.64 -10.20
CA VAL A 711 -8.65 -18.20 -9.32
C VAL A 711 -7.29 -18.24 -10.01
N LEU A 712 -6.38 -17.37 -9.58
CA LEU A 712 -4.95 -17.45 -9.87
C LEU A 712 -4.14 -17.47 -8.58
N MET A 713 -3.09 -18.29 -8.53
CA MET A 713 -2.17 -18.42 -7.41
C MET A 713 -0.79 -18.92 -7.89
N GLY A 714 0.28 -18.63 -7.15
CA GLY A 714 1.61 -19.12 -7.53
C GLY A 714 2.80 -18.53 -6.79
N ILE A 715 3.98 -19.07 -7.07
CA ILE A 715 5.25 -18.69 -6.45
C ILE A 715 6.19 -18.16 -7.54
N GLY A 716 6.75 -16.96 -7.33
CA GLY A 716 7.60 -16.28 -8.30
C GLY A 716 6.90 -16.13 -9.66
N ASN A 717 7.48 -16.73 -10.71
CA ASN A 717 6.92 -16.74 -12.06
C ASN A 717 5.98 -17.92 -12.34
N ASN A 718 5.95 -18.95 -11.48
CA ASN A 718 5.09 -20.14 -11.63
C ASN A 718 3.66 -19.82 -11.13
N ILE A 719 2.99 -18.92 -11.86
CA ILE A 719 1.64 -18.42 -11.54
C ILE A 719 0.63 -19.15 -12.42
N ARG A 720 -0.10 -20.05 -11.79
CA ARG A 720 -1.13 -20.92 -12.39
C ARG A 720 -2.51 -20.41 -11.99
N GLY A 721 -3.54 -21.00 -12.56
CA GLY A 721 -4.92 -20.72 -12.19
C GLY A 721 -5.82 -21.88 -12.51
N ARG A 722 -7.03 -21.84 -11.94
CA ARG A 722 -8.11 -22.77 -12.27
C ARG A 722 -9.29 -21.96 -12.74
N THR A 723 -9.53 -22.05 -14.05
CA THR A 723 -10.43 -21.17 -14.80
C THR A 723 -11.60 -21.97 -15.34
N ILE A 724 -12.80 -21.44 -15.13
CA ILE A 724 -14.03 -21.83 -15.82
C ILE A 724 -14.17 -20.90 -17.04
N THR A 725 -14.41 -21.49 -18.21
CA THR A 725 -14.52 -20.77 -19.49
C THR A 725 -15.93 -20.88 -20.04
N ARG A 726 -16.56 -19.75 -20.40
CA ARG A 726 -17.90 -19.73 -21.01
C ARG A 726 -17.91 -19.00 -22.35
N GLN A 727 -18.42 -19.68 -23.37
CA GLN A 727 -18.53 -19.16 -24.73
C GLN A 727 -19.86 -18.45 -24.96
N LYS A 728 -19.82 -17.33 -25.69
CA LYS A 728 -20.98 -16.54 -26.09
C LYS A 728 -20.73 -15.91 -27.47
N SER A 729 -21.43 -16.40 -28.49
CA SER A 729 -21.11 -16.13 -29.91
C SER A 729 -21.27 -14.67 -30.35
N ASP A 730 -22.14 -13.89 -29.69
CA ASP A 730 -22.29 -12.46 -29.95
C ASP A 730 -21.32 -11.59 -29.10
N GLY A 731 -20.63 -12.17 -28.12
CA GLY A 731 -19.65 -11.53 -27.24
C GLY A 731 -20.21 -11.03 -25.90
N TRP A 732 -19.34 -10.92 -24.90
CA TRP A 732 -19.67 -10.47 -23.54
C TRP A 732 -19.74 -8.93 -23.40
N TYR A 733 -19.28 -8.18 -24.40
CA TYR A 733 -19.33 -6.71 -24.45
C TYR A 733 -20.69 -6.08 -24.74
N ARG A 734 -21.69 -6.85 -25.21
CA ARG A 734 -22.95 -6.27 -25.72
C ARG A 734 -23.89 -5.83 -24.60
N ASN A 735 -24.13 -6.71 -23.64
CA ASN A 735 -25.16 -6.58 -22.61
C ASN A 735 -24.54 -6.51 -21.22
N PHE A 736 -25.31 -6.02 -20.25
CA PHE A 736 -24.92 -6.11 -18.84
C PHE A 736 -25.32 -7.47 -18.28
N HIS A 737 -24.35 -8.19 -17.74
CA HIS A 737 -24.46 -9.53 -17.17
C HIS A 737 -24.18 -9.51 -15.66
N ASN A 738 -24.82 -10.40 -14.91
CA ASN A 738 -24.64 -10.56 -13.46
C ASN A 738 -23.57 -11.60 -13.16
N TYR A 739 -22.31 -11.18 -13.11
CA TYR A 739 -21.19 -12.05 -12.72
C TYR A 739 -21.23 -12.28 -11.22
N THR A 740 -21.29 -13.54 -10.80
CA THR A 740 -21.46 -13.89 -9.38
C THR A 740 -20.46 -14.95 -8.97
N VAL A 741 -19.80 -14.72 -7.82
CA VAL A 741 -19.02 -15.75 -7.12
C VAL A 741 -19.63 -16.00 -5.75
N ILE A 742 -19.82 -17.27 -5.41
CA ILE A 742 -20.13 -17.73 -4.05
C ILE A 742 -18.85 -18.37 -3.53
N TRP A 743 -18.30 -17.78 -2.46
CA TRP A 743 -17.02 -18.15 -1.86
C TRP A 743 -17.27 -18.56 -0.41
N SER A 744 -17.15 -19.86 -0.13
CA SER A 744 -17.27 -20.45 1.20
C SER A 744 -15.93 -21.05 1.65
N PRO A 745 -15.82 -21.66 2.84
CA PRO A 745 -14.63 -22.43 3.24
C PRO A 745 -14.37 -23.67 2.36
N ASP A 746 -15.40 -24.18 1.68
CA ASP A 746 -15.40 -25.49 1.03
C ASP A 746 -15.55 -25.46 -0.49
N GLU A 747 -16.02 -24.34 -1.04
CA GLU A 747 -16.29 -24.17 -2.46
C GLU A 747 -16.13 -22.73 -2.95
N LEU A 748 -15.72 -22.63 -4.21
CA LEU A 748 -15.64 -21.40 -4.99
C LEU A 748 -16.43 -21.63 -6.27
N ILE A 749 -17.69 -21.18 -6.22
CA ILE A 749 -18.69 -21.33 -7.27
C ILE A 749 -18.75 -20.06 -8.10
N PHE A 750 -18.78 -20.19 -9.42
CA PHE A 750 -18.95 -19.10 -10.37
C PHE A 750 -20.18 -19.35 -11.24
N LEU A 751 -21.03 -18.34 -11.38
CA LEU A 751 -22.26 -18.38 -12.19
C LEU A 751 -22.51 -17.02 -12.86
N VAL A 752 -23.28 -17.04 -13.95
CA VAL A 752 -23.59 -15.83 -14.75
C VAL A 752 -25.09 -15.73 -14.94
N ASP A 753 -25.67 -14.54 -14.69
CA ASP A 753 -27.11 -14.26 -14.81
C ASP A 753 -28.05 -15.13 -13.96
N GLY A 754 -27.49 -15.91 -13.03
CA GLY A 754 -28.22 -16.85 -12.18
C GLY A 754 -28.13 -18.31 -12.66
N GLU A 755 -27.51 -18.56 -13.81
CA GLU A 755 -27.45 -19.86 -14.48
C GLU A 755 -26.02 -20.41 -14.55
N GLN A 756 -25.91 -21.67 -15.01
CA GLN A 756 -24.63 -22.35 -15.29
C GLN A 756 -23.68 -22.38 -14.07
N GLN A 757 -24.18 -22.85 -12.92
CA GLN A 757 -23.40 -22.90 -11.69
C GLN A 757 -22.26 -23.95 -11.79
N GLU A 758 -21.02 -23.50 -11.68
CA GLU A 758 -19.83 -24.37 -11.71
C GLU A 758 -18.90 -24.06 -10.53
N SER A 759 -18.44 -25.11 -9.83
CA SER A 759 -17.43 -25.00 -8.76
C SER A 759 -16.04 -25.32 -9.30
N ILE A 760 -15.03 -24.54 -8.91
CA ILE A 760 -13.64 -24.89 -9.24
C ILE A 760 -13.12 -26.06 -8.39
N LEU A 761 -13.77 -26.42 -7.27
CA LEU A 761 -13.28 -27.49 -6.40
C LEU A 761 -13.90 -28.86 -6.72
N ARG A 762 -13.17 -29.90 -6.34
CA ARG A 762 -13.64 -31.30 -6.33
C ARG A 762 -13.58 -31.82 -4.90
N TYR A 763 -14.39 -32.83 -4.60
CA TYR A 763 -14.40 -33.48 -3.30
C TYR A 763 -13.04 -34.17 -3.04
N GLY A 764 -12.55 -34.10 -1.80
CA GLY A 764 -11.31 -34.77 -1.37
C GLY A 764 -9.98 -34.06 -1.67
N SER A 765 -9.89 -33.24 -2.72
CA SER A 765 -8.63 -32.56 -3.11
C SER A 765 -8.48 -31.14 -2.54
N THR A 766 -7.22 -30.69 -2.37
CA THR A 766 -6.90 -29.27 -2.12
C THR A 766 -6.90 -28.45 -3.40
N LEU A 767 -7.04 -27.12 -3.28
CA LEU A 767 -6.96 -26.23 -4.42
C LEU A 767 -5.56 -26.23 -5.06
N ALA A 768 -4.49 -26.39 -4.30
CA ALA A 768 -3.12 -26.43 -4.83
C ALA A 768 -2.90 -27.63 -5.77
N GLU A 769 -3.36 -28.82 -5.38
CA GLU A 769 -3.42 -30.02 -6.24
C GLU A 769 -4.26 -29.76 -7.50
N LEU A 770 -5.45 -29.17 -7.33
CA LEU A 770 -6.39 -28.93 -8.43
C LEU A 770 -5.92 -27.85 -9.42
N VAL A 771 -5.03 -26.96 -9.01
CA VAL A 771 -4.32 -26.00 -9.87
C VAL A 771 -3.03 -26.62 -10.46
N GLY A 772 -2.68 -27.85 -10.04
CA GLY A 772 -1.57 -28.62 -10.58
C GLY A 772 -0.21 -28.17 -10.07
N PHE A 773 -0.10 -27.75 -8.81
CA PHE A 773 1.20 -27.62 -8.13
C PHE A 773 1.67 -28.98 -7.63
N ASP A 774 2.98 -29.22 -7.73
CA ASP A 774 3.64 -30.36 -7.09
C ASP A 774 3.62 -30.22 -5.56
N GLU A 775 3.88 -31.32 -4.86
CA GLU A 775 3.83 -31.35 -3.39
C GLU A 775 4.76 -30.36 -2.70
N ASN A 776 5.91 -30.03 -3.28
CA ASN A 776 6.86 -29.09 -2.69
C ASN A 776 6.41 -27.64 -2.91
N SER A 777 6.00 -27.27 -4.13
CA SER A 777 5.37 -25.97 -4.40
C SER A 777 4.10 -25.77 -3.55
N ALA A 778 3.33 -26.84 -3.32
CA ALA A 778 2.09 -26.79 -2.54
C ALA A 778 2.31 -26.56 -1.04
N LYS A 779 3.51 -26.81 -0.48
CA LYS A 779 3.80 -26.71 0.97
C LYS A 779 3.36 -25.39 1.60
N ILE A 780 3.52 -24.27 0.89
CA ILE A 780 3.17 -22.95 1.41
C ILE A 780 1.67 -22.81 1.72
N TRP A 781 0.80 -23.48 0.96
CA TRP A 781 -0.65 -23.50 1.17
C TRP A 781 -1.13 -24.68 2.03
N LYS A 782 -0.32 -25.73 2.23
CA LYS A 782 -0.60 -26.80 3.22
C LYS A 782 -0.70 -26.28 4.67
N SER A 783 -0.22 -25.06 4.94
CA SER A 783 -0.39 -24.36 6.22
C SER A 783 -1.80 -23.79 6.47
N GLY A 784 -2.64 -23.74 5.44
CA GLY A 784 -3.98 -23.18 5.48
C GLY A 784 -5.09 -24.23 5.37
N SER A 785 -6.28 -23.76 4.98
CA SER A 785 -7.42 -24.63 4.65
C SER A 785 -7.24 -25.31 3.28
N ARG A 786 -8.15 -26.23 2.96
CA ARG A 786 -8.26 -26.91 1.65
C ARG A 786 -8.35 -25.95 0.45
N ILE A 787 -8.68 -24.67 0.69
CA ILE A 787 -8.84 -23.62 -0.33
C ILE A 787 -7.79 -22.51 -0.24
N ALA A 788 -6.75 -22.66 0.59
CA ALA A 788 -5.65 -21.71 0.69
C ALA A 788 -5.07 -21.38 -0.71
N PRO A 789 -4.80 -20.10 -1.02
CA PRO A 789 -4.75 -18.95 -0.12
C PRO A 789 -6.10 -18.25 0.17
N PHE A 790 -7.23 -18.76 -0.32
CA PHE A 790 -8.54 -18.09 -0.30
C PHE A 790 -9.33 -18.28 1.01
N ASP A 791 -8.62 -18.24 2.15
CA ASP A 791 -9.17 -18.35 3.51
C ASP A 791 -8.77 -17.18 4.43
N GLN A 792 -8.36 -16.07 3.79
CA GLN A 792 -8.06 -14.77 4.39
C GLN A 792 -9.14 -13.75 4.01
N GLU A 793 -9.05 -12.52 4.54
CA GLU A 793 -9.87 -11.41 4.05
C GLU A 793 -9.38 -10.91 2.67
N PHE A 794 -10.31 -10.71 1.75
CA PHE A 794 -10.08 -10.11 0.44
C PHE A 794 -10.91 -8.81 0.30
N TYR A 795 -10.49 -7.92 -0.60
CA TYR A 795 -11.18 -6.67 -0.96
C TYR A 795 -11.58 -6.67 -2.44
N LEU A 796 -12.61 -5.89 -2.79
CA LEU A 796 -13.07 -5.68 -4.17
C LEU A 796 -12.10 -4.75 -4.91
N SER A 797 -11.62 -5.16 -6.08
CA SER A 797 -10.68 -4.42 -6.94
C SER A 797 -11.19 -4.40 -8.38
N PHE A 798 -11.48 -3.21 -8.93
CA PHE A 798 -12.14 -3.01 -10.23
C PHE A 798 -11.40 -2.02 -11.11
N GLY A 799 -11.12 -2.36 -12.36
CA GLY A 799 -10.31 -1.53 -13.25
C GLY A 799 -10.29 -1.98 -14.71
N LEU A 800 -9.35 -1.44 -15.48
CA LEU A 800 -9.11 -1.82 -16.87
C LEU A 800 -7.63 -1.76 -17.17
N SER A 801 -7.10 -2.86 -17.70
CA SER A 801 -5.70 -3.04 -18.07
C SER A 801 -5.52 -3.15 -19.59
N VAL A 802 -4.28 -2.98 -20.05
CA VAL A 802 -3.92 -3.05 -21.48
C VAL A 802 -2.56 -3.74 -21.64
N GLY A 803 -2.48 -4.66 -22.60
CA GLY A 803 -1.25 -5.35 -22.96
C GLY A 803 -0.70 -6.26 -21.85
N GLY A 804 0.55 -6.05 -21.45
CA GLY A 804 1.21 -6.86 -20.43
C GLY A 804 1.76 -8.20 -20.93
N MET A 805 2.28 -9.01 -20.01
CA MET A 805 3.10 -10.20 -20.32
C MET A 805 2.43 -11.53 -19.98
N ARG A 806 1.11 -11.54 -19.72
CA ARG A 806 0.39 -12.73 -19.22
C ARG A 806 -0.90 -13.04 -19.97
N ASP A 807 -1.87 -12.14 -19.96
CA ASP A 807 -3.22 -12.47 -20.46
C ASP A 807 -3.31 -12.65 -21.99
N PHE A 808 -2.33 -12.17 -22.75
CA PHE A 808 -2.23 -12.40 -24.21
C PHE A 808 -1.12 -13.42 -24.53
N PRO A 809 -1.46 -14.62 -25.03
CA PRO A 809 -0.47 -15.59 -25.49
C PRO A 809 0.41 -15.05 -26.62
N ASP A 810 1.64 -15.54 -26.75
CA ASP A 810 2.50 -15.17 -27.88
C ASP A 810 2.04 -15.83 -29.18
N ASN A 811 2.24 -15.14 -30.30
CA ASN A 811 1.72 -15.50 -31.63
C ASN A 811 0.18 -15.50 -31.78
N SER A 812 -0.59 -15.06 -30.77
CA SER A 812 -2.05 -14.91 -30.91
C SER A 812 -2.41 -13.90 -32.01
N ILE A 813 -3.46 -14.16 -32.79
CA ILE A 813 -3.86 -13.36 -33.95
C ILE A 813 -5.16 -12.61 -33.64
N SER A 814 -5.15 -11.28 -33.67
CA SER A 814 -6.35 -10.44 -33.56
C SER A 814 -6.73 -9.88 -34.92
N SER A 815 -7.96 -10.14 -35.38
CA SER A 815 -8.49 -9.58 -36.64
C SER A 815 -7.55 -9.77 -37.86
N GLY A 816 -6.87 -10.92 -37.94
CA GLY A 816 -5.90 -11.23 -39.00
C GLY A 816 -4.47 -10.72 -38.79
N LYS A 817 -4.18 -10.01 -37.68
CA LYS A 817 -2.85 -9.47 -37.35
C LYS A 817 -2.26 -10.19 -36.14
N VAL A 818 -0.99 -10.60 -36.23
CA VAL A 818 -0.28 -11.24 -35.11
C VAL A 818 -0.04 -10.22 -33.99
N LYS A 819 -0.12 -10.68 -32.73
CA LYS A 819 0.24 -9.90 -31.54
C LYS A 819 1.61 -9.23 -31.72
N PRO A 820 1.70 -7.89 -31.57
CA PRO A 820 2.92 -7.14 -31.93
C PRO A 820 4.08 -7.26 -30.93
N TRP A 821 3.90 -7.94 -29.80
CA TRP A 821 4.96 -8.18 -28.80
C TRP A 821 4.99 -9.63 -28.32
N LYS A 822 6.13 -10.06 -27.76
CA LYS A 822 6.25 -11.30 -27.00
C LYS A 822 6.29 -11.03 -25.51
N ASN A 823 5.85 -11.99 -24.70
CA ASN A 823 5.77 -11.87 -23.24
C ASN A 823 7.15 -11.84 -22.54
N SER A 824 8.24 -12.13 -23.25
CA SER A 824 9.61 -12.06 -22.75
C SER A 824 10.46 -10.94 -23.36
N ASP A 825 9.94 -10.17 -24.33
CA ASP A 825 10.75 -9.21 -25.09
C ASP A 825 10.95 -7.90 -24.34
N VAL A 826 12.21 -7.48 -24.15
CA VAL A 826 12.57 -6.19 -23.51
C VAL A 826 12.05 -4.95 -24.26
N LYS A 827 11.58 -5.10 -25.51
CA LYS A 827 10.95 -4.03 -26.31
C LYS A 827 9.43 -4.11 -26.36
N ALA A 828 8.80 -5.06 -25.66
CA ALA A 828 7.38 -5.39 -25.84
C ALA A 828 6.42 -4.20 -25.74
N MET A 829 6.59 -3.34 -24.74
CA MET A 829 5.79 -2.12 -24.56
C MET A 829 5.96 -1.12 -25.73
N ALA A 830 7.18 -1.00 -26.25
CA ALA A 830 7.46 -0.16 -27.42
C ALA A 830 6.88 -0.75 -28.70
N ASN A 831 7.01 -2.06 -28.93
CA ASN A 831 6.43 -2.72 -30.11
C ASN A 831 4.89 -2.61 -30.13
N PHE A 832 4.24 -2.78 -28.97
CA PHE A 832 2.80 -2.53 -28.79
C PHE A 832 2.42 -1.09 -29.18
N TRP A 833 3.26 -0.11 -28.83
CA TRP A 833 3.03 1.28 -29.21
C TRP A 833 3.24 1.54 -30.70
N GLU A 834 4.28 0.99 -31.34
CA GLU A 834 4.50 1.22 -32.78
C GLU A 834 3.38 0.63 -33.65
N SER A 835 2.81 -0.51 -33.26
CA SER A 835 1.65 -1.07 -33.94
C SER A 835 0.32 -0.33 -33.63
N ARG A 836 0.32 0.85 -33.00
CA ARG A 836 -0.93 1.55 -32.63
C ARG A 836 -1.86 1.82 -33.81
N HIS A 837 -1.31 1.98 -35.00
CA HIS A 837 -2.06 2.11 -36.25
C HIS A 837 -2.89 0.85 -36.58
N ASP A 838 -2.50 -0.31 -36.08
CA ASP A 838 -3.18 -1.58 -36.35
C ASP A 838 -4.39 -1.85 -35.46
N TRP A 839 -4.36 -1.36 -34.21
CA TRP A 839 -5.34 -1.69 -33.18
C TRP A 839 -6.15 -0.50 -32.63
N LYS A 840 -5.66 0.75 -32.72
CA LYS A 840 -6.31 1.93 -32.10
C LYS A 840 -7.77 2.12 -32.53
N SER A 841 -8.08 1.92 -33.81
CA SER A 841 -9.44 2.08 -34.35
C SER A 841 -10.48 1.16 -33.70
N SER A 842 -10.05 0.03 -33.12
CA SER A 842 -10.94 -0.85 -32.35
C SER A 842 -11.45 -0.23 -31.04
N TRP A 843 -10.85 0.86 -30.56
CA TRP A 843 -11.22 1.51 -29.30
C TRP A 843 -12.24 2.66 -29.48
N GLU A 844 -12.44 3.15 -30.72
CA GLU A 844 -13.06 4.47 -30.96
C GLU A 844 -14.59 4.49 -30.82
N GLU A 845 -15.27 3.34 -30.77
CA GLU A 845 -16.74 3.23 -30.71
C GLU A 845 -17.38 3.45 -29.31
N GLU A 846 -16.67 4.05 -28.33
CA GLU A 846 -17.05 4.11 -26.89
C GLU A 846 -17.32 2.73 -26.23
N LYS A 847 -16.98 1.63 -26.92
CA LYS A 847 -17.09 0.24 -26.44
C LYS A 847 -15.87 -0.21 -25.63
N ALA A 848 -14.73 0.48 -25.75
CA ALA A 848 -13.49 0.20 -25.03
C ALA A 848 -13.52 0.58 -23.54
N LYS A 849 -14.69 0.50 -22.89
CA LYS A 849 -14.87 0.85 -21.48
C LYS A 849 -15.61 -0.24 -20.71
N LEU A 850 -15.04 -0.64 -19.57
CA LEU A 850 -15.74 -1.44 -18.57
C LEU A 850 -16.85 -0.60 -17.96
N GLN A 851 -18.06 -1.13 -17.89
CA GLN A 851 -19.21 -0.45 -17.28
C GLN A 851 -19.76 -1.31 -16.15
N ILE A 852 -19.79 -0.80 -14.92
CA ILE A 852 -20.35 -1.48 -13.75
C ILE A 852 -21.59 -0.71 -13.30
N GLU A 853 -22.73 -1.40 -13.20
CA GLU A 853 -24.00 -0.80 -12.77
C GLU A 853 -24.23 -0.94 -11.27
N HIS A 854 -23.88 -2.09 -10.69
CA HIS A 854 -23.95 -2.26 -9.23
C HIS A 854 -23.10 -3.44 -8.74
N ILE A 855 -22.76 -3.40 -7.46
CA ILE A 855 -22.06 -4.46 -6.72
C ILE A 855 -22.85 -4.75 -5.44
N ARG A 856 -23.07 -6.02 -5.12
CA ARG A 856 -23.65 -6.47 -3.85
C ARG A 856 -22.82 -7.60 -3.28
N VAL A 857 -22.55 -7.57 -1.98
CA VAL A 857 -21.92 -8.68 -1.25
C VAL A 857 -22.83 -9.08 -0.09
N TYR A 858 -23.11 -10.37 0.02
CA TYR A 858 -23.95 -10.95 1.05
C TYR A 858 -23.14 -11.93 1.93
N ALA A 859 -23.44 -11.96 3.23
CA ALA A 859 -22.90 -12.92 4.18
C ALA A 859 -23.52 -14.32 4.01
N LEU A 860 -22.74 -15.39 4.25
CA LEU A 860 -23.16 -16.79 4.08
C LEU A 860 -23.87 -17.42 5.28
#